data_AF-A0A7K3Y0C8-F1
#
_entry.id   AF-A0A7K3Y0C8-F1
#
_cell.length_a   1.000
_cell.length_b   1.000
_cell.length_c   1.000
_cell.angle_alpha   90.00
_cell.angle_beta   90.00
_cell.angle_gamma   90.00
#
_symmetry.space_group_name_H-M   'P 1'
#
loop_
_entity.id
_entity.type
_entity.pdbx_description
1 polymer ?
#
loop_
_entity_poly.entity_id
_entity_poly.type
_entity_poly.pdbx_seq_one_letter_code
_entity_poly.pdbx_strand_id
1 'polypeptide(L)'
;MTSYLCEADIERIEWRSLGNHPFGHEAEWRMARDILRMMESFPPKEKNSRMRSLWFCVKRGEPDDWLTLDEYRDYAELYDEPLEMVNARRLEEWQQCFPYETYWHEISSNAEDGWMILVIDNRVVIEVAKGEEDAWDNPRLHETLRKLRASIGLVLEKACREDYEEYLSKELPMRCRHGFIKRSDYWEICGKDNCYDDAKMGDEEAQILAAELRGQQAKENIPRIPSLCARDYFSILKDAYMAAGYHNDTKGLRSAAPPEDGRAWYERFGDARDEVILTMDQDSPEAFSELHSGDHFFNHTFEILAGSSVARVYLYPRPGETGWLLSLSGSITWHSADMARIWHHLNKTGTPVYLSDADDVARALLGEDDLFIVPFNESIWHRGKSHFEREVISCIHFPEEDAKEVIARAEWMKTPAPKPLLAEVVLDNDEASALMRALDVYSRIWVGQYDHIERELQNLTLAFGEFNLKEDARKKAWLLMRKLVLPELSGMPLGASLGIWSEHTDDRGQAAYDILQVVRHARAWHKNPEGGTGRDFDRPWIHGSLPPIQCSCKGKGDSLLTTIVLTPAHAALMADATSVMSSIAQQDLFEAMSHYTMNEEALDIAKSIEELLPSPKKGEGSVSPAIESLLCKLSEITIQSNNARNSL
;
A
#
# COMPACT_ATOMS: atom_id res chain seq x y z
N MET A 1 -23.14 6.88 -11.34
CA MET A 1 -21.87 6.28 -10.90
C MET A 1 -22.06 4.80 -10.69
N THR A 2 -21.04 4.02 -11.02
CA THR A 2 -21.02 2.55 -10.87
C THR A 2 -20.87 2.14 -9.40
N SER A 3 -21.41 0.96 -9.03
CA SER A 3 -21.39 0.42 -7.66
C SER A 3 -20.07 -0.27 -7.27
N TYR A 4 -19.18 -0.48 -8.26
CA TYR A 4 -17.86 -1.10 -8.11
C TYR A 4 -16.74 -0.06 -8.17
N LEU A 5 -15.53 -0.44 -7.75
CA LEU A 5 -14.35 0.41 -7.86
C LEU A 5 -13.86 0.48 -9.30
N CYS A 6 -13.72 1.67 -9.86
CA CYS A 6 -13.16 1.90 -11.20
C CYS A 6 -11.88 2.75 -11.16
N GLU A 7 -11.18 2.84 -12.28
CA GLU A 7 -9.93 3.62 -12.39
C GLU A 7 -10.13 5.10 -12.03
N ALA A 8 -11.25 5.68 -12.45
CA ALA A 8 -11.58 7.05 -12.12
C ALA A 8 -11.76 7.29 -10.61
N ASP A 9 -12.26 6.30 -9.86
CA ASP A 9 -12.35 6.39 -8.39
C ASP A 9 -10.94 6.43 -7.76
N ILE A 10 -9.98 5.69 -8.33
CA ILE A 10 -8.58 5.63 -7.84
C ILE A 10 -7.83 6.92 -8.16
N GLU A 11 -7.90 7.42 -9.39
CA GLU A 11 -7.22 8.66 -9.79
C GLU A 11 -7.72 9.90 -9.01
N ARG A 12 -8.97 9.87 -8.54
CA ARG A 12 -9.59 10.94 -7.76
C ARG A 12 -9.28 10.89 -6.26
N ILE A 13 -8.51 9.92 -5.78
CA ILE A 13 -8.03 9.91 -4.39
C ILE A 13 -7.11 11.12 -4.20
N GLU A 14 -7.43 12.01 -3.25
CA GLU A 14 -6.57 13.14 -2.93
C GLU A 14 -5.30 12.66 -2.21
N TRP A 15 -4.20 12.54 -2.96
CA TRP A 15 -2.94 11.99 -2.47
C TRP A 15 -2.17 13.02 -1.60
N ARG A 16 -1.78 12.63 -0.37
CA ARG A 16 -0.84 13.39 0.46
C ARG A 16 0.49 12.65 0.64
N SER A 17 1.55 13.41 0.94
CA SER A 17 2.86 12.86 1.31
C SER A 17 2.80 12.14 2.66
N LEU A 18 3.54 11.03 2.78
CA LEU A 18 3.76 10.29 4.02
C LEU A 18 4.14 11.23 5.20
N GLY A 19 3.55 11.01 6.38
CA GLY A 19 3.97 11.68 7.62
C GLY A 19 3.19 12.93 8.03
N ASN A 20 2.03 13.20 7.42
CA ASN A 20 1.06 14.21 7.87
C ASN A 20 -0.26 13.53 8.26
N HIS A 21 -0.43 13.14 9.53
CA HIS A 21 -1.73 12.68 10.05
C HIS A 21 -2.69 13.86 10.21
N PRO A 22 -4.03 13.67 10.15
CA PRO A 22 -4.82 12.42 10.14
C PRO A 22 -5.84 12.32 8.97
N PHE A 23 -6.64 11.24 8.93
CA PHE A 23 -7.58 10.94 7.83
C PHE A 23 -8.93 10.36 8.29
N GLY A 24 -10.01 10.90 7.70
CA GLY A 24 -11.36 10.34 7.67
C GLY A 24 -12.23 10.64 8.91
N HIS A 25 -13.55 10.67 8.71
CA HIS A 25 -14.45 10.50 9.84
C HIS A 25 -14.33 9.05 10.35
N GLU A 26 -14.98 8.80 11.47
CA GLU A 26 -14.95 7.51 12.13
C GLU A 26 -15.47 6.34 11.28
N ALA A 27 -16.38 6.62 10.34
CA ALA A 27 -16.90 5.62 9.42
C ALA A 27 -15.81 5.11 8.46
N GLU A 28 -14.98 6.01 7.91
CA GLU A 28 -13.84 5.68 7.05
C GLU A 28 -12.80 4.88 7.81
N TRP A 29 -12.53 5.25 9.08
CA TRP A 29 -11.62 4.49 9.94
C TRP A 29 -12.06 3.04 10.14
N ARG A 30 -13.37 2.82 10.38
CA ARG A 30 -13.93 1.46 10.50
C ARG A 30 -13.73 0.65 9.23
N MET A 31 -13.98 1.25 8.07
CA MET A 31 -13.85 0.57 6.78
C MET A 31 -12.40 0.27 6.42
N ALA A 32 -11.48 1.20 6.69
CA ALA A 32 -10.06 0.97 6.51
C ALA A 32 -9.55 -0.16 7.42
N ARG A 33 -10.04 -0.25 8.65
CA ARG A 33 -9.74 -1.37 9.56
C ARG A 33 -10.30 -2.70 9.05
N ASP A 34 -11.48 -2.72 8.43
CA ASP A 34 -12.00 -3.93 7.78
C ASP A 34 -11.07 -4.37 6.63
N ILE A 35 -10.65 -3.43 5.77
CA ILE A 35 -9.68 -3.70 4.70
C ILE A 35 -8.39 -4.25 5.29
N LEU A 36 -7.87 -3.66 6.37
CA LEU A 36 -6.66 -4.14 7.05
C LEU A 36 -6.82 -5.57 7.57
N ARG A 37 -7.95 -5.90 8.20
CA ARG A 37 -8.25 -7.28 8.64
C ARG A 37 -8.27 -8.26 7.47
N MET A 38 -8.76 -7.84 6.30
CA MET A 38 -8.71 -8.64 5.08
C MET A 38 -7.27 -8.81 4.60
N MET A 39 -6.46 -7.75 4.60
CA MET A 39 -5.04 -7.82 4.26
C MET A 39 -4.26 -8.72 5.23
N GLU A 40 -4.56 -8.68 6.54
CA GLU A 40 -3.98 -9.54 7.58
C GLU A 40 -4.25 -11.04 7.35
N SER A 41 -5.18 -11.38 6.46
CA SER A 41 -5.36 -12.74 5.98
C SER A 41 -4.23 -13.21 5.06
N PHE A 42 -3.25 -12.38 4.74
CA PHE A 42 -2.06 -12.73 3.96
C PHE A 42 -0.77 -12.59 4.79
N PRO A 43 0.28 -13.35 4.47
CA PRO A 43 1.59 -13.19 5.10
C PRO A 43 2.24 -11.85 4.69
N PRO A 44 3.16 -11.31 5.51
CA PRO A 44 3.95 -10.15 5.12
C PRO A 44 4.77 -10.38 3.83
N LYS A 45 5.04 -9.30 3.08
CA LYS A 45 5.81 -9.31 1.82
C LYS A 45 7.24 -9.83 2.03
N GLU A 46 7.84 -9.53 3.18
CA GLU A 46 9.23 -9.84 3.48
C GLU A 46 9.41 -10.30 4.94
N LYS A 47 10.47 -11.06 5.20
CA LYS A 47 10.88 -11.46 6.55
C LYS A 47 11.10 -10.21 7.42
N ASN A 48 10.60 -10.24 8.66
CA ASN A 48 10.63 -9.10 9.60
C ASN A 48 9.86 -7.84 9.16
N SER A 49 9.15 -7.87 8.03
CA SER A 49 8.24 -6.79 7.65
C SER A 49 6.83 -7.06 8.21
N ARG A 50 6.08 -5.99 8.45
CA ARG A 50 4.62 -6.04 8.68
C ARG A 50 3.82 -5.68 7.43
N MET A 51 4.50 -5.15 6.41
CA MET A 51 3.88 -4.75 5.16
C MET A 51 3.31 -5.97 4.45
N ARG A 52 2.06 -5.87 4.01
CA ARG A 52 1.37 -6.88 3.20
C ARG A 52 0.96 -6.22 1.90
N SER A 53 1.09 -6.93 0.78
CA SER A 53 0.67 -6.39 -0.51
C SER A 53 -0.04 -7.43 -1.37
N LEU A 54 -0.95 -6.93 -2.21
CA LEU A 54 -1.78 -7.73 -3.12
C LEU A 54 -2.01 -6.95 -4.41
N TRP A 55 -2.10 -7.68 -5.52
CA TRP A 55 -2.56 -7.12 -6.79
C TRP A 55 -4.07 -7.23 -6.91
N PHE A 56 -4.73 -6.13 -7.25
CA PHE A 56 -6.14 -6.13 -7.62
C PHE A 56 -6.32 -5.39 -8.94
N CYS A 57 -7.42 -5.66 -9.63
CA CYS A 57 -7.74 -5.00 -10.90
C CYS A 57 -9.10 -4.32 -10.84
N VAL A 58 -9.22 -3.19 -11.53
CA VAL A 58 -10.46 -2.43 -11.68
C VAL A 58 -10.78 -2.24 -13.17
N LYS A 59 -12.04 -1.99 -13.47
CA LYS A 59 -12.45 -1.59 -14.82
C LYS A 59 -12.23 -0.09 -15.01
N ARG A 60 -12.16 0.35 -16.26
CA ARG A 60 -12.08 1.77 -16.64
C ARG A 60 -13.13 2.64 -15.92
N GLY A 61 -14.35 2.12 -15.78
CA GLY A 61 -15.51 2.90 -15.35
C GLY A 61 -16.25 3.48 -16.55
N GLU A 62 -17.37 4.14 -16.32
CA GLU A 62 -18.11 4.88 -17.33
C GLU A 62 -17.64 6.35 -17.38
N PRO A 63 -17.89 7.10 -18.46
CA PRO A 63 -17.51 8.52 -18.55
C PRO A 63 -18.00 9.37 -17.37
N ASP A 64 -19.20 9.07 -16.85
CA ASP A 64 -19.80 9.76 -15.70
C ASP A 64 -19.13 9.43 -14.37
N ASP A 65 -18.34 8.34 -14.30
CA ASP A 65 -17.50 8.05 -13.12
C ASP A 65 -16.25 8.96 -13.12
N TRP A 66 -15.78 9.40 -14.30
CA TRP A 66 -14.66 10.33 -14.44
C TRP A 66 -15.03 11.79 -14.27
N LEU A 67 -16.03 12.31 -14.97
CA LEU A 67 -16.60 13.65 -14.81
C LEU A 67 -17.98 13.61 -15.43
N THR A 68 -19.03 13.99 -14.70
CA THR A 68 -20.35 14.17 -15.31
C THR A 68 -20.28 15.26 -16.40
N LEU A 69 -21.26 15.28 -17.30
CA LEU A 69 -21.27 16.28 -18.38
C LEU A 69 -21.24 17.71 -17.84
N ASP A 70 -21.97 17.98 -16.75
CA ASP A 70 -21.98 19.30 -16.11
C ASP A 70 -20.63 19.60 -15.43
N GLU A 71 -20.06 18.66 -14.67
CA GLU A 71 -18.73 18.84 -14.05
C GLU A 71 -17.64 19.08 -15.10
N TYR A 72 -17.68 18.37 -16.24
CA TYR A 72 -16.72 18.55 -17.32
C TYR A 72 -16.87 19.92 -18.00
N ARG A 73 -18.11 20.36 -18.22
CA ARG A 73 -18.37 21.70 -18.78
C ARG A 73 -17.79 22.79 -17.88
N ASP A 74 -17.94 22.64 -16.57
CA ASP A 74 -17.39 23.57 -15.58
C ASP A 74 -15.85 23.51 -15.56
N TYR A 75 -15.27 22.30 -15.55
CA TYR A 75 -13.82 22.07 -15.58
C TYR A 75 -13.14 22.65 -16.84
N ALA A 76 -13.76 22.49 -18.00
CA ALA A 76 -13.22 22.96 -19.28
C ALA A 76 -13.64 24.41 -19.62
N GLU A 77 -14.40 25.08 -18.74
CA GLU A 77 -14.94 26.43 -18.93
C GLU A 77 -15.77 26.61 -20.23
N LEU A 78 -16.50 25.57 -20.65
CA LEU A 78 -17.22 25.53 -21.94
C LEU A 78 -18.71 25.89 -21.80
N TYR A 79 -19.03 26.95 -21.06
CA TYR A 79 -20.42 27.29 -20.70
C TYR A 79 -21.30 27.67 -21.91
N ASP A 80 -20.72 28.29 -22.93
CA ASP A 80 -21.43 28.79 -24.12
C ASP A 80 -21.46 27.78 -25.29
N GLU A 81 -20.84 26.62 -25.11
CA GLU A 81 -20.72 25.60 -26.15
C GLU A 81 -21.93 24.64 -26.20
N PRO A 82 -22.30 24.12 -27.38
CA PRO A 82 -23.35 23.10 -27.49
C PRO A 82 -23.02 21.85 -26.68
N LEU A 83 -23.99 21.34 -25.91
CA LEU A 83 -23.82 20.16 -25.05
C LEU A 83 -23.31 18.93 -25.80
N GLU A 84 -23.74 18.73 -27.05
CA GLU A 84 -23.26 17.62 -27.88
C GLU A 84 -21.75 17.71 -28.15
N MET A 85 -21.22 18.92 -28.37
CA MET A 85 -19.80 19.13 -28.61
C MET A 85 -19.00 18.96 -27.32
N VAL A 86 -19.50 19.50 -26.20
CA VAL A 86 -18.90 19.31 -24.87
C VAL A 86 -18.84 17.82 -24.52
N ASN A 87 -19.92 17.07 -24.76
CA ASN A 87 -19.94 15.63 -24.48
C ASN A 87 -19.02 14.85 -25.42
N ALA A 88 -18.93 15.20 -26.71
CA ALA A 88 -18.01 14.53 -27.64
C ALA A 88 -16.55 14.72 -27.20
N ARG A 89 -16.16 15.93 -26.82
CA ARG A 89 -14.82 16.24 -26.31
C ARG A 89 -14.54 15.52 -24.98
N ARG A 90 -15.52 15.49 -24.07
CA ARG A 90 -15.44 14.73 -22.81
C ARG A 90 -15.15 13.26 -23.08
N LEU A 91 -15.84 12.63 -24.03
CA LEU A 91 -15.63 11.21 -24.35
C LEU A 91 -14.24 10.96 -24.96
N GLU A 92 -13.74 11.88 -25.79
CA GLU A 92 -12.39 11.78 -26.36
C GLU A 92 -11.31 11.91 -25.27
N GLU A 93 -11.39 12.94 -24.42
CA GLU A 93 -10.43 13.15 -23.33
C GLU A 93 -10.51 12.02 -22.29
N TRP A 94 -11.71 11.52 -21.96
CA TRP A 94 -11.88 10.34 -21.12
C TRP A 94 -11.16 9.12 -21.69
N GLN A 95 -11.31 8.85 -22.99
CA GLN A 95 -10.65 7.71 -23.64
C GLN A 95 -9.11 7.89 -23.71
N GLN A 96 -8.63 9.13 -23.79
CA GLN A 96 -7.19 9.44 -23.76
C GLN A 96 -6.61 9.30 -22.35
N CYS A 97 -7.30 9.78 -21.31
CA CYS A 97 -6.89 9.63 -19.92
C CYS A 97 -6.97 8.17 -19.47
N PHE A 98 -7.97 7.43 -19.94
CA PHE A 98 -8.21 6.04 -19.56
C PHE A 98 -8.23 5.09 -20.77
N PRO A 99 -7.08 4.84 -21.42
CA PRO A 99 -7.02 4.07 -22.65
C PRO A 99 -7.32 2.56 -22.49
N TYR A 100 -7.18 2.00 -21.28
CA TYR A 100 -7.29 0.56 -21.05
C TYR A 100 -8.68 0.17 -20.53
N GLU A 101 -9.18 -1.02 -20.85
CA GLU A 101 -10.43 -1.54 -20.27
C GLU A 101 -10.25 -2.01 -18.82
N THR A 102 -9.03 -2.35 -18.43
CA THR A 102 -8.72 -2.91 -17.11
C THR A 102 -7.38 -2.37 -16.64
N TYR A 103 -7.37 -1.94 -15.39
CA TYR A 103 -6.21 -1.38 -14.69
C TYR A 103 -5.83 -2.27 -13.53
N TRP A 104 -4.55 -2.30 -13.22
CA TRP A 104 -3.96 -3.16 -12.21
C TRP A 104 -3.18 -2.30 -11.23
N HIS A 105 -3.43 -2.54 -9.95
CA HIS A 105 -2.80 -1.80 -8.87
C HIS A 105 -2.31 -2.76 -7.78
N GLU A 106 -1.23 -2.38 -7.13
CA GLU A 106 -0.78 -3.04 -5.90
C GLU A 106 -1.34 -2.25 -4.72
N ILE A 107 -2.18 -2.88 -3.90
CA ILE A 107 -2.51 -2.37 -2.57
C ILE A 107 -1.48 -2.88 -1.58
N SER A 108 -1.01 -2.00 -0.71
CA SER A 108 -0.11 -2.32 0.39
C SER A 108 -0.68 -1.81 1.71
N SER A 109 -0.48 -2.56 2.78
CA SER A 109 -0.98 -2.20 4.10
C SER A 109 0.03 -2.48 5.20
N ASN A 110 0.09 -1.59 6.18
CA ASN A 110 0.86 -1.80 7.40
C ASN A 110 0.07 -1.30 8.62
N ALA A 111 0.25 -1.98 9.76
CA ALA A 111 -0.39 -1.61 11.02
C ALA A 111 0.53 -1.90 12.22
N GLU A 112 0.60 -0.93 13.13
CA GLU A 112 1.23 -1.02 14.44
C GLU A 112 0.26 -0.57 15.54
N ASP A 113 0.67 -0.72 16.81
CA ASP A 113 -0.21 -0.42 17.94
C ASP A 113 -0.57 1.06 17.96
N GLY A 114 -1.77 1.36 17.46
CA GLY A 114 -2.28 2.72 17.33
C GLY A 114 -1.84 3.45 16.06
N TRP A 115 -1.37 2.77 15.01
CA TRP A 115 -1.11 3.38 13.72
C TRP A 115 -1.44 2.42 12.57
N MET A 116 -1.99 2.92 11.47
CA MET A 116 -2.26 2.12 10.28
C MET A 116 -2.11 2.92 9.00
N ILE A 117 -1.72 2.25 7.92
CA ILE A 117 -1.62 2.83 6.58
C ILE A 117 -2.14 1.87 5.51
N LEU A 118 -2.84 2.43 4.53
CA LEU A 118 -3.18 1.78 3.25
C LEU A 118 -2.61 2.61 2.10
N VAL A 119 -1.95 1.95 1.17
CA VAL A 119 -1.24 2.54 0.04
C VAL A 119 -1.68 1.82 -1.24
N ILE A 120 -1.93 2.56 -2.32
CA ILE A 120 -2.14 2.02 -3.67
C ILE A 120 -1.05 2.58 -4.57
N ASP A 121 -0.27 1.74 -5.23
CA ASP A 121 0.77 2.15 -6.19
C ASP A 121 1.74 3.22 -5.65
N ASN A 122 2.20 3.05 -4.40
CA ASN A 122 3.02 4.00 -3.64
C ASN A 122 2.36 5.35 -3.30
N ARG A 123 1.06 5.48 -3.49
CA ARG A 123 0.28 6.66 -3.07
C ARG A 123 -0.57 6.32 -1.84
N VAL A 124 -0.51 7.17 -0.81
CA VAL A 124 -1.21 6.94 0.46
C VAL A 124 -2.70 7.18 0.30
N VAL A 125 -3.52 6.14 0.55
CA VAL A 125 -4.99 6.23 0.57
C VAL A 125 -5.48 6.72 1.93
N ILE A 126 -4.95 6.12 3.00
CA ILE A 126 -5.27 6.49 4.38
C ILE A 126 -4.08 6.19 5.28
N GLU A 127 -3.79 7.12 6.20
CA GLU A 127 -2.78 6.98 7.25
C GLU A 127 -3.34 7.56 8.54
N VAL A 128 -3.51 6.73 9.58
CA VAL A 128 -4.19 7.13 10.83
C VAL A 128 -3.39 6.70 12.05
N ALA A 129 -3.23 7.62 13.00
CA ALA A 129 -2.75 7.36 14.35
C ALA A 129 -3.90 7.42 15.37
N LYS A 130 -3.88 6.55 16.38
CA LYS A 130 -4.91 6.43 17.42
C LYS A 130 -4.90 7.68 18.31
N GLY A 131 -6.06 8.33 18.45
CA GLY A 131 -6.23 9.48 19.33
C GLY A 131 -5.87 10.83 18.69
N GLU A 132 -5.57 10.85 17.39
CA GLU A 132 -5.42 12.08 16.61
C GLU A 132 -6.66 12.27 15.73
N GLU A 133 -7.46 13.29 16.04
CA GLU A 133 -8.63 13.70 15.28
C GLU A 133 -8.34 15.05 14.61
N ASP A 134 -8.16 15.02 13.29
CA ASP A 134 -8.27 16.18 12.43
C ASP A 134 -9.11 15.71 11.23
N ALA A 135 -10.40 16.02 11.28
CA ALA A 135 -11.33 15.54 10.28
C ALA A 135 -11.09 16.29 8.97
N TRP A 136 -10.39 15.67 8.03
CA TRP A 136 -10.43 16.10 6.63
C TRP A 136 -11.70 15.58 5.99
N ASP A 137 -12.59 16.50 5.63
CA ASP A 137 -13.80 16.18 4.89
C ASP A 137 -13.45 15.90 3.42
N ASN A 138 -13.27 14.62 3.11
CA ASN A 138 -13.32 14.14 1.73
C ASN A 138 -14.65 13.40 1.53
N PRO A 139 -15.66 14.04 0.91
CA PRO A 139 -17.00 13.48 0.78
C PRO A 139 -17.06 12.20 -0.07
N ARG A 140 -15.96 11.85 -0.76
CA ARG A 140 -15.86 10.66 -1.62
C ARG A 140 -15.07 9.52 -0.99
N LEU A 141 -14.27 9.79 0.04
CA LEU A 141 -13.40 8.79 0.67
C LEU A 141 -14.19 7.60 1.20
N HIS A 142 -15.36 7.84 1.80
CA HIS A 142 -16.27 6.80 2.28
C HIS A 142 -16.60 5.80 1.17
N GLU A 143 -17.07 6.31 0.03
CA GLU A 143 -17.51 5.50 -1.10
C GLU A 143 -16.33 4.77 -1.76
N THR A 144 -15.18 5.42 -1.88
CA THR A 144 -13.96 4.78 -2.38
C THR A 144 -13.52 3.63 -1.48
N LEU A 145 -13.51 3.81 -0.16
CA LEU A 145 -13.18 2.73 0.78
C LEU A 145 -14.22 1.60 0.73
N ARG A 146 -15.50 1.92 0.52
CA ARG A 146 -16.58 0.92 0.37
C ARG A 146 -16.31 0.01 -0.82
N LYS A 147 -16.05 0.64 -1.97
CA LYS A 147 -15.74 -0.02 -3.23
C LYS A 147 -14.42 -0.78 -3.15
N LEU A 148 -13.40 -0.21 -2.50
CA LEU A 148 -12.11 -0.87 -2.29
C LEU A 148 -12.23 -2.12 -1.42
N ARG A 149 -12.97 -2.05 -0.30
CA ARG A 149 -13.25 -3.22 0.55
C ARG A 149 -13.86 -4.36 -0.25
N ALA A 150 -14.86 -4.06 -1.10
CA ALA A 150 -15.46 -5.07 -1.98
C ALA A 150 -14.44 -5.66 -2.97
N SER A 151 -13.61 -4.83 -3.60
CA SER A 151 -12.55 -5.28 -4.52
C SER A 151 -11.53 -6.20 -3.86
N ILE A 152 -11.07 -5.87 -2.64
CA ILE A 152 -10.15 -6.73 -1.88
C ILE A 152 -10.83 -8.05 -1.47
N GLY A 153 -12.13 -8.02 -1.19
CA GLY A 153 -12.94 -9.23 -0.93
C GLY A 153 -12.91 -10.23 -2.07
N LEU A 154 -13.07 -9.73 -3.31
CA LEU A 154 -12.97 -10.55 -4.52
C LEU A 154 -11.58 -11.16 -4.70
N VAL A 155 -10.51 -10.42 -4.37
CA VAL A 155 -9.14 -10.95 -4.41
C VAL A 155 -8.95 -12.04 -3.37
N LEU A 156 -9.43 -11.83 -2.14
CA LEU A 156 -9.35 -12.82 -1.06
C LEU A 156 -10.15 -14.08 -1.40
N GLU A 157 -11.32 -13.96 -2.05
CA GLU A 157 -12.11 -15.07 -2.55
C GLU A 157 -11.37 -15.88 -3.61
N LYS A 158 -10.78 -15.20 -4.60
CA LYS A 158 -9.93 -15.85 -5.59
C LYS A 158 -8.77 -16.57 -4.94
N ALA A 159 -8.06 -15.93 -4.02
CA ALA A 159 -6.93 -16.53 -3.33
C ALA A 159 -7.30 -17.74 -2.45
N CYS A 160 -8.54 -17.81 -1.94
CA CYS A 160 -9.02 -18.96 -1.17
C CYS A 160 -9.53 -20.12 -2.03
N ARG A 161 -9.94 -19.87 -3.29
CA ARG A 161 -10.62 -20.88 -4.15
C ARG A 161 -9.83 -21.30 -5.38
N GLU A 162 -9.12 -20.36 -5.98
CA GLU A 162 -8.34 -20.50 -7.21
C GLU A 162 -6.85 -20.44 -6.87
N ASP A 163 -6.01 -20.86 -7.81
CA ASP A 163 -4.59 -20.54 -7.72
C ASP A 163 -4.39 -19.08 -8.13
N TYR A 164 -4.38 -18.18 -7.14
CA TYR A 164 -4.15 -16.74 -7.36
C TYR A 164 -2.80 -16.48 -8.03
N GLU A 165 -1.80 -17.33 -7.82
CA GLU A 165 -0.51 -17.24 -8.53
C GLU A 165 -0.68 -17.51 -10.02
N GLU A 166 -1.46 -18.55 -10.37
CA GLU A 166 -1.81 -18.84 -11.75
C GLU A 166 -2.58 -17.69 -12.40
N TYR A 167 -3.54 -17.09 -11.67
CA TYR A 167 -4.30 -15.93 -12.13
C TYR A 167 -3.38 -14.73 -12.44
N LEU A 168 -2.50 -14.35 -11.51
CA LEU A 168 -1.55 -13.26 -11.76
C LEU A 168 -0.61 -13.59 -12.92
N SER A 169 -0.14 -14.83 -13.03
CA SER A 169 0.75 -15.24 -14.12
C SER A 169 0.12 -15.06 -15.51
N LYS A 170 -1.20 -15.18 -15.61
CA LYS A 170 -1.98 -15.06 -16.85
C LYS A 170 -2.43 -13.63 -17.15
N GLU A 171 -2.97 -12.95 -16.14
CA GLU A 171 -3.72 -11.71 -16.34
C GLU A 171 -2.95 -10.44 -15.97
N LEU A 172 -1.91 -10.53 -15.11
CA LEU A 172 -1.16 -9.36 -14.68
C LEU A 172 -0.29 -8.82 -15.84
N PRO A 173 -0.44 -7.55 -16.26
CA PRO A 173 0.32 -6.98 -17.37
C PRO A 173 1.83 -6.98 -17.12
N MET A 174 2.61 -7.04 -18.20
CA MET A 174 4.08 -7.07 -18.10
C MET A 174 4.66 -5.80 -17.47
N ARG A 175 4.02 -4.64 -17.66
CA ARG A 175 4.37 -3.37 -16.99
C ARG A 175 4.25 -3.40 -15.46
N CYS A 176 3.58 -4.40 -14.91
CA CYS A 176 3.40 -4.63 -13.47
C CYS A 176 4.38 -5.68 -12.92
N ARG A 177 5.30 -6.20 -13.74
CA ARG A 177 6.21 -7.28 -13.38
C ARG A 177 7.65 -6.80 -13.37
N HIS A 178 8.44 -7.44 -12.53
CA HIS A 178 9.89 -7.29 -12.56
C HIS A 178 10.49 -8.16 -13.67
N GLY A 179 11.56 -7.68 -14.28
CA GLY A 179 12.30 -8.41 -15.30
C GLY A 179 13.72 -7.89 -15.46
N PHE A 180 14.50 -8.58 -16.28
CA PHE A 180 15.86 -8.20 -16.65
C PHE A 180 16.00 -8.20 -18.16
N ILE A 181 16.70 -7.22 -18.70
CA ILE A 181 17.07 -7.19 -20.11
C ILE A 181 18.52 -6.75 -20.23
N LYS A 182 19.27 -7.37 -21.15
CA LYS A 182 20.63 -6.93 -21.45
C LYS A 182 20.59 -5.48 -21.94
N ARG A 183 21.45 -4.60 -21.44
CA ARG A 183 21.47 -3.19 -21.88
C ARG A 183 21.66 -3.08 -23.39
N SER A 184 22.53 -3.89 -23.99
CA SER A 184 22.71 -3.94 -25.45
C SER A 184 21.44 -4.32 -26.21
N ASP A 185 20.68 -5.32 -25.71
CA ASP A 185 19.40 -5.70 -26.34
C ASP A 185 18.37 -4.57 -26.22
N TYR A 186 18.35 -3.89 -25.08
CA TYR A 186 17.47 -2.73 -24.89
C TYR A 186 17.82 -1.59 -25.86
N TRP A 187 19.11 -1.27 -26.04
CA TRP A 187 19.55 -0.25 -27.00
C TRP A 187 19.21 -0.61 -28.44
N GLU A 188 19.29 -1.90 -28.82
CA GLU A 188 18.92 -2.35 -30.16
C GLU A 188 17.42 -2.18 -30.43
N ILE A 189 16.58 -2.31 -29.39
CA ILE A 189 15.13 -2.19 -29.51
C ILE A 189 14.70 -0.71 -29.44
N CYS A 190 15.01 -0.06 -28.33
CA CYS A 190 14.51 1.27 -27.98
C CYS A 190 15.43 2.40 -28.45
N GLY A 191 16.62 2.10 -28.95
CA GLY A 191 17.64 3.09 -29.26
C GLY A 191 18.43 3.53 -28.02
N LYS A 192 19.72 3.83 -28.23
CA LYS A 192 20.64 4.33 -27.20
C LYS A 192 20.22 5.71 -26.67
N ASP A 193 19.55 6.51 -27.51
CA ASP A 193 19.10 7.88 -27.21
C ASP A 193 17.97 7.93 -26.17
N ASN A 194 17.22 6.84 -26.01
CA ASN A 194 16.14 6.74 -25.03
C ASN A 194 16.63 6.30 -23.64
N CYS A 195 17.95 6.17 -23.46
CA CYS A 195 18.58 5.88 -22.18
C CYS A 195 19.19 7.16 -21.58
N TYR A 196 19.02 7.36 -20.27
CA TYR A 196 19.21 8.65 -19.61
C TYR A 196 20.61 9.29 -19.75
N ASP A 197 21.69 8.51 -19.94
CA ASP A 197 23.06 9.02 -20.13
C ASP A 197 23.82 8.40 -21.32
N ASP A 198 23.42 7.18 -21.73
CA ASP A 198 24.13 6.38 -22.74
C ASP A 198 24.14 7.05 -24.14
N ALA A 199 23.20 7.97 -24.39
CA ALA A 199 23.09 8.76 -25.61
C ALA A 199 24.28 9.70 -25.86
N LYS A 200 25.05 10.05 -24.81
CA LYS A 200 26.09 11.09 -24.89
C LYS A 200 27.42 10.61 -25.49
N MET A 201 27.59 9.32 -25.76
CA MET A 201 28.89 8.72 -26.13
C MET A 201 28.79 7.77 -27.34
N GLY A 202 29.67 8.01 -28.33
CA GLY A 202 29.81 7.13 -29.50
C GLY A 202 30.51 5.81 -29.15
N ASP A 203 30.26 4.75 -29.93
CA ASP A 203 30.72 3.40 -29.59
C ASP A 203 32.24 3.24 -29.59
N GLU A 204 32.96 3.94 -30.46
CA GLU A 204 34.43 3.94 -30.48
C GLU A 204 35.02 4.57 -29.21
N GLU A 205 34.44 5.70 -28.76
CA GLU A 205 34.83 6.35 -27.51
C GLU A 205 34.54 5.44 -26.32
N ALA A 206 33.35 4.82 -26.28
CA ALA A 206 32.96 3.88 -25.23
C ALA A 206 33.92 2.69 -25.11
N GLN A 207 34.34 2.11 -26.24
CA GLN A 207 35.30 0.99 -26.26
C GLN A 207 36.66 1.38 -25.70
N ILE A 208 37.19 2.55 -26.07
CA ILE A 208 38.48 3.05 -25.58
C ILE A 208 38.40 3.27 -24.07
N LEU A 209 37.40 4.03 -23.61
CA LEU A 209 37.26 4.38 -22.19
C LEU A 209 37.00 3.15 -21.32
N ALA A 210 36.16 2.22 -21.77
CA ALA A 210 35.89 0.98 -21.04
C ALA A 210 37.16 0.12 -20.88
N ALA A 211 38.00 0.02 -21.93
CA ALA A 211 39.26 -0.71 -21.86
C ALA A 211 40.25 -0.07 -20.86
N GLU A 212 40.34 1.26 -20.84
CA GLU A 212 41.18 1.99 -19.89
C GLU A 212 40.68 1.86 -18.45
N LEU A 213 39.36 1.94 -18.24
CA LEU A 213 38.72 1.77 -16.94
C LEU A 213 38.96 0.37 -16.35
N ARG A 214 38.85 -0.67 -17.17
CA ARG A 214 39.21 -2.05 -16.80
C ARG A 214 40.69 -2.21 -16.45
N GLY A 215 41.54 -1.37 -17.04
CA GLY A 215 42.97 -1.30 -16.75
C GLY A 215 43.32 -0.40 -15.56
N GLN A 216 42.34 0.21 -14.88
CA GLN A 216 42.59 1.08 -13.74
C GLN A 216 43.41 0.34 -12.66
N GLN A 217 44.47 0.99 -12.18
CA GLN A 217 45.30 0.44 -11.11
C GLN A 217 44.52 0.36 -9.78
N ALA A 218 44.92 -0.58 -8.92
CA ALA A 218 44.41 -0.64 -7.55
C ALA A 218 44.62 0.71 -6.83
N LYS A 219 43.67 1.09 -5.98
CA LYS A 219 43.59 2.40 -5.31
C LYS A 219 44.87 2.79 -4.56
N GLU A 220 45.58 1.80 -4.04
CA GLU A 220 46.83 1.94 -3.29
C GLU A 220 48.01 2.37 -4.18
N ASN A 221 47.95 2.03 -5.48
CA ASN A 221 49.01 2.28 -6.44
C ASN A 221 48.85 3.63 -7.18
N ILE A 222 47.71 4.30 -7.01
CA ILE A 222 47.46 5.58 -7.66
C ILE A 222 48.28 6.69 -6.97
N PRO A 223 49.04 7.51 -7.72
CA PRO A 223 49.80 8.61 -7.15
C PRO A 223 48.96 9.56 -6.29
N ARG A 224 49.60 10.19 -5.29
CA ARG A 224 48.95 11.19 -4.43
C ARG A 224 49.35 12.60 -4.84
N ILE A 225 48.38 13.52 -4.77
CA ILE A 225 48.61 14.95 -4.96
C ILE A 225 49.24 15.49 -3.67
N PRO A 226 50.49 16.00 -3.67
CA PRO A 226 51.20 16.32 -2.42
C PRO A 226 50.54 17.40 -1.56
N SER A 227 49.88 18.37 -2.20
CA SER A 227 49.20 19.49 -1.55
C SER A 227 48.00 19.88 -2.40
N LEU A 228 46.89 20.29 -1.76
CA LEU A 228 45.66 20.69 -2.44
C LEU A 228 45.03 21.85 -1.66
N CYS A 229 44.77 22.97 -2.33
CA CYS A 229 43.93 24.06 -1.80
C CYS A 229 42.60 24.16 -2.57
N ALA A 230 41.67 25.00 -2.12
CA ALA A 230 40.37 25.14 -2.79
C ALA A 230 40.51 25.63 -4.24
N ARG A 231 41.46 26.54 -4.53
CA ARG A 231 41.74 26.99 -5.89
C ARG A 231 42.17 25.84 -6.81
N ASP A 232 43.05 24.96 -6.32
CA ASP A 232 43.50 23.79 -7.08
C ASP A 232 42.32 22.86 -7.39
N TYR A 233 41.49 22.59 -6.37
CA TYR A 233 40.31 21.76 -6.52
C TYR A 233 39.32 22.34 -7.54
N PHE A 234 39.02 23.64 -7.49
CA PHE A 234 38.17 24.30 -8.48
C PHE A 234 38.74 24.25 -9.90
N SER A 235 40.07 24.35 -10.05
CA SER A 235 40.71 24.17 -11.35
C SER A 235 40.51 22.75 -11.89
N ILE A 236 40.65 21.74 -11.04
CA ILE A 236 40.39 20.33 -11.40
C ILE A 236 38.92 20.14 -11.80
N LEU A 237 37.99 20.73 -11.07
CA LEU A 237 36.56 20.64 -11.40
C LEU A 237 36.24 21.26 -12.75
N LYS A 238 36.81 22.42 -13.07
CA LYS A 238 36.65 23.05 -14.37
C LYS A 238 37.07 22.10 -15.51
N ASP A 239 38.25 21.48 -15.39
CA ASP A 239 38.74 20.53 -16.38
C ASP A 239 37.83 19.29 -16.47
N ALA A 240 37.32 18.81 -15.34
CA ALA A 240 36.34 17.72 -15.28
C ALA A 240 35.05 18.06 -16.05
N TYR A 241 34.44 19.21 -15.78
CA TYR A 241 33.22 19.63 -16.48
C TYR A 241 33.44 19.82 -17.98
N MET A 242 34.55 20.43 -18.37
CA MET A 242 34.92 20.59 -19.78
C MET A 242 35.09 19.22 -20.46
N ALA A 243 35.71 18.25 -19.78
CA ALA A 243 35.88 16.90 -20.30
C ALA A 243 34.55 16.16 -20.49
N ALA A 244 33.59 16.36 -19.59
CA ALA A 244 32.24 15.81 -19.73
C ALA A 244 31.37 16.57 -20.77
N GLY A 245 31.88 17.64 -21.38
CA GLY A 245 31.18 18.38 -22.44
C GLY A 245 30.25 19.50 -21.93
N TYR A 246 30.39 19.90 -20.66
CA TYR A 246 29.66 21.06 -20.14
C TYR A 246 30.26 22.37 -20.66
N HIS A 247 29.39 23.36 -20.88
CA HIS A 247 29.78 24.70 -21.36
C HIS A 247 29.35 25.79 -20.39
N ASN A 248 30.24 26.76 -20.15
CA ASN A 248 30.00 27.89 -19.26
C ASN A 248 29.92 29.23 -20.02
N ASP A 249 29.14 29.24 -21.10
CA ASP A 249 28.98 30.32 -22.06
C ASP A 249 27.67 31.09 -21.83
N THR A 250 27.76 32.15 -21.04
CA THR A 250 26.87 33.33 -21.00
C THR A 250 25.48 33.31 -20.32
N LYS A 251 25.22 34.43 -19.62
CA LYS A 251 23.95 35.11 -19.30
C LYS A 251 22.82 34.30 -18.64
N GLY A 252 23.05 33.93 -17.39
CA GLY A 252 21.97 33.52 -16.47
C GLY A 252 22.45 33.17 -15.06
N LEU A 253 23.68 33.55 -14.69
CA LEU A 253 24.38 32.89 -13.60
C LEU A 253 24.09 33.51 -12.22
N ARG A 254 23.81 32.59 -11.29
CA ARG A 254 23.88 32.74 -9.83
C ARG A 254 25.33 32.81 -9.30
N SER A 255 26.33 32.79 -10.17
CA SER A 255 27.76 32.82 -9.81
C SER A 255 28.33 34.23 -9.88
N ALA A 256 29.08 34.63 -8.84
CA ALA A 256 29.80 35.91 -8.78
C ALA A 256 31.18 35.86 -9.45
N ALA A 257 31.68 34.66 -9.78
CA ALA A 257 33.00 34.44 -10.38
C ALA A 257 32.94 34.41 -11.92
N PRO A 258 34.01 34.82 -12.62
CA PRO A 258 34.02 34.83 -14.08
C PRO A 258 34.27 33.40 -14.64
N PRO A 259 33.85 33.07 -15.88
CA PRO A 259 33.92 31.70 -16.42
C PRO A 259 35.33 31.07 -16.51
N GLU A 260 36.38 31.89 -16.50
CA GLU A 260 37.77 31.41 -16.41
C GLU A 260 38.12 30.85 -15.02
N ASP A 261 37.41 31.25 -13.98
CA ASP A 261 37.56 30.80 -12.60
C ASP A 261 36.81 29.48 -12.40
N GLY A 262 37.48 28.48 -11.84
CA GLY A 262 36.88 27.17 -11.59
C GLY A 262 35.68 27.21 -10.63
N ARG A 263 35.61 28.22 -9.75
CA ARG A 263 34.46 28.44 -8.85
C ARG A 263 33.17 28.64 -9.63
N ALA A 264 33.23 29.37 -10.74
CA ALA A 264 32.06 29.63 -11.57
C ALA A 264 31.47 28.36 -12.19
N TRP A 265 32.30 27.33 -12.39
CA TRP A 265 31.86 26.03 -12.89
C TRP A 265 31.23 25.20 -11.77
N TYR A 266 31.84 25.19 -10.58
CA TYR A 266 31.27 24.50 -9.43
C TYR A 266 29.94 25.09 -8.98
N GLU A 267 29.81 26.43 -8.88
CA GLU A 267 28.54 27.09 -8.54
C GLU A 267 27.42 26.84 -9.56
N ARG A 268 27.79 26.48 -10.80
CA ARG A 268 26.84 26.19 -11.88
C ARG A 268 26.37 24.74 -11.90
N PHE A 269 27.27 23.79 -11.68
CA PHE A 269 27.01 22.37 -11.92
C PHE A 269 27.11 21.50 -10.65
N GLY A 270 27.92 21.90 -9.68
CA GLY A 270 28.08 21.23 -8.39
C GLY A 270 27.07 21.73 -7.35
N ASP A 271 27.07 21.08 -6.19
CA ASP A 271 26.18 21.44 -5.09
C ASP A 271 26.81 22.47 -4.15
N ALA A 272 26.58 23.74 -4.45
CA ALA A 272 27.11 24.88 -3.71
C ALA A 272 26.34 25.25 -2.43
N ARG A 273 25.33 24.48 -2.00
CA ARG A 273 24.38 24.89 -0.94
C ARG A 273 25.00 25.12 0.44
N ASP A 274 26.13 24.48 0.73
CA ASP A 274 26.80 24.61 2.02
C ASP A 274 27.75 25.82 2.09
N GLU A 275 28.12 26.40 0.95
CA GLU A 275 29.03 27.56 0.79
C GLU A 275 30.42 27.47 1.47
N VAL A 276 30.72 26.40 2.22
CA VAL A 276 31.96 26.27 3.02
C VAL A 276 33.21 26.39 2.14
N ILE A 277 33.27 25.64 1.04
CA ILE A 277 34.41 25.67 0.11
C ILE A 277 34.51 26.96 -0.71
N LEU A 278 33.41 27.69 -0.85
CA LEU A 278 33.36 28.97 -1.56
C LEU A 278 33.86 30.14 -0.71
N THR A 279 33.71 30.05 0.62
CA THR A 279 33.98 31.15 1.56
C THR A 279 35.31 31.05 2.30
N MET A 280 35.98 29.90 2.27
CA MET A 280 37.31 29.70 2.88
C MET A 280 38.45 30.41 2.15
N ASP A 281 39.63 30.44 2.78
CA ASP A 281 40.87 30.87 2.12
C ASP A 281 41.22 29.93 0.97
N GLN A 282 41.20 30.47 -0.24
CA GLN A 282 41.32 29.72 -1.48
C GLN A 282 42.73 29.21 -1.74
N ASP A 283 43.74 29.81 -1.10
CA ASP A 283 45.16 29.52 -1.32
C ASP A 283 45.81 28.75 -0.17
N SER A 284 45.05 28.39 0.88
CA SER A 284 45.57 27.68 2.04
C SER A 284 45.29 26.16 1.96
N PRO A 285 46.34 25.32 1.82
CA PRO A 285 46.21 23.87 1.96
C PRO A 285 45.72 23.45 3.35
N GLU A 286 46.06 24.22 4.39
CA GLU A 286 45.63 23.97 5.77
C GLU A 286 44.11 24.15 5.90
N ALA A 287 43.56 25.27 5.39
CA ALA A 287 42.12 25.52 5.39
C ALA A 287 41.35 24.44 4.62
N PHE A 288 41.90 23.97 3.50
CA PHE A 288 41.32 22.85 2.76
C PHE A 288 41.39 21.53 3.54
N SER A 289 42.49 21.28 4.26
CA SER A 289 42.62 20.07 5.09
C SER A 289 41.63 20.04 6.25
N GLU A 290 41.27 21.20 6.81
CA GLU A 290 40.34 21.30 7.94
C GLU A 290 38.91 20.84 7.57
N LEU A 291 38.53 20.88 6.28
CA LEU A 291 37.26 20.33 5.78
C LEU A 291 37.04 18.87 6.16
N HIS A 292 38.11 18.10 6.31
CA HIS A 292 38.06 16.67 6.63
C HIS A 292 37.95 16.36 8.13
N SER A 293 38.25 17.33 8.99
CA SER A 293 38.33 17.14 10.45
C SER A 293 37.10 17.63 11.22
N GLY A 294 36.14 18.30 10.57
CA GLY A 294 34.89 18.79 11.17
C GLY A 294 33.65 17.98 10.78
N ASP A 295 32.48 18.40 11.28
CA ASP A 295 31.14 17.88 10.92
C ASP A 295 30.78 18.09 9.43
N HIS A 296 31.68 18.71 8.64
CA HIS A 296 31.48 19.08 7.24
C HIS A 296 31.82 17.95 6.23
N PHE A 297 32.43 16.84 6.66
CA PHE A 297 32.94 15.83 5.72
C PHE A 297 31.84 15.01 4.99
N PHE A 298 30.62 14.99 5.53
CA PHE A 298 29.45 14.34 4.91
C PHE A 298 28.49 15.33 4.23
N ASN A 299 28.91 16.59 4.03
CA ASN A 299 28.11 17.62 3.39
C ASN A 299 28.11 17.50 1.86
N HIS A 300 27.21 18.23 1.20
CA HIS A 300 27.04 18.23 -0.26
C HIS A 300 28.25 18.84 -1.00
N THR A 301 29.23 19.37 -0.27
CA THR A 301 30.42 20.07 -0.80
C THR A 301 31.15 19.35 -1.93
N PHE A 302 31.24 18.02 -1.91
CA PHE A 302 31.96 17.26 -2.94
C PHE A 302 31.06 16.64 -4.01
N GLU A 303 29.76 16.99 -4.04
CA GLU A 303 28.83 16.68 -5.13
C GLU A 303 29.15 17.59 -6.32
N ILE A 304 29.90 17.07 -7.29
CA ILE A 304 30.33 17.80 -8.48
C ILE A 304 29.25 17.81 -9.57
N LEU A 305 28.34 16.86 -9.57
CA LEU A 305 27.11 16.97 -10.36
C LEU A 305 25.94 16.92 -9.39
N ALA A 306 25.29 18.08 -9.21
CA ALA A 306 24.15 18.23 -8.32
C ALA A 306 22.93 17.47 -8.86
N GLY A 307 22.17 16.86 -7.96
CA GLY A 307 20.97 16.11 -8.32
C GLY A 307 20.18 15.63 -7.10
N SER A 308 19.05 14.97 -7.35
CA SER A 308 18.42 14.12 -6.33
C SER A 308 19.42 13.05 -5.88
N SER A 309 19.21 12.42 -4.72
CA SER A 309 20.18 11.53 -4.05
C SER A 309 20.74 10.36 -4.89
N VAL A 310 20.24 10.18 -6.11
CA VAL A 310 20.33 9.00 -6.97
C VAL A 310 20.96 9.32 -8.32
N ALA A 311 21.13 10.62 -8.62
CA ALA A 311 21.76 11.14 -9.84
C ALA A 311 23.05 11.92 -9.53
N ARG A 312 23.56 11.90 -8.29
CA ARG A 312 24.74 12.68 -7.92
C ARG A 312 26.03 12.03 -8.41
N VAL A 313 27.02 12.87 -8.70
CA VAL A 313 28.41 12.45 -8.88
C VAL A 313 29.28 13.21 -7.89
N TYR A 314 30.18 12.48 -7.26
CA TYR A 314 31.07 12.95 -6.21
C TYR A 314 32.52 12.85 -6.67
N LEU A 315 33.31 13.88 -6.40
CA LEU A 315 34.78 13.83 -6.49
C LEU A 315 35.37 14.12 -5.13
N TYR A 316 35.49 13.09 -4.30
CA TYR A 316 35.99 13.25 -2.95
C TYR A 316 37.52 13.40 -2.94
N PRO A 317 38.07 14.51 -2.43
CA PRO A 317 39.46 14.49 -1.97
C PRO A 317 39.54 13.56 -0.76
N ARG A 318 40.50 12.63 -0.75
CA ARG A 318 40.74 11.69 0.36
C ARG A 318 42.16 11.89 0.85
N PRO A 319 42.37 12.38 2.09
CA PRO A 319 43.72 12.57 2.61
C PRO A 319 44.37 11.21 2.88
N GLY A 320 45.67 11.13 2.63
CA GLY A 320 46.52 10.00 2.97
C GLY A 320 47.89 10.49 3.44
N GLU A 321 48.73 9.57 3.93
CA GLU A 321 50.03 9.91 4.52
C GLU A 321 50.97 10.68 3.58
N THR A 322 50.85 10.43 2.27
CA THR A 322 51.73 11.02 1.25
C THR A 322 51.03 12.08 0.38
N GLY A 323 49.85 12.56 0.79
CA GLY A 323 49.05 13.54 0.05
C GLY A 323 47.62 13.07 -0.23
N TRP A 324 46.96 13.70 -1.19
CA TRP A 324 45.55 13.54 -1.51
C TRP A 324 45.32 12.54 -2.65
N LEU A 325 44.28 11.71 -2.52
CA LEU A 325 43.71 10.93 -3.62
C LEU A 325 42.35 11.51 -3.97
N LEU A 326 42.10 11.82 -5.24
CA LEU A 326 40.75 12.14 -5.69
C LEU A 326 39.99 10.85 -6.01
N SER A 327 38.83 10.67 -5.39
CA SER A 327 37.96 9.50 -5.51
C SER A 327 36.66 9.91 -6.20
N LEU A 328 36.50 9.49 -7.45
CA LEU A 328 35.29 9.65 -8.23
C LEU A 328 34.32 8.49 -7.93
N SER A 329 33.05 8.82 -7.75
CA SER A 329 31.95 7.87 -7.56
C SER A 329 30.62 8.56 -7.83
N GLY A 330 29.61 7.84 -8.29
CA GLY A 330 28.32 8.47 -8.56
C GLY A 330 27.36 7.53 -9.26
N SER A 331 26.30 8.11 -9.80
CA SER A 331 25.27 7.35 -10.48
C SER A 331 25.70 6.87 -11.86
N ILE A 332 25.79 5.55 -12.03
CA ILE A 332 26.09 4.92 -13.32
C ILE A 332 24.89 5.05 -14.27
N THR A 333 23.67 5.03 -13.74
CA THR A 333 22.44 5.18 -14.54
C THR A 333 22.36 6.54 -15.24
N TRP A 334 22.86 7.61 -14.60
CA TRP A 334 22.68 8.99 -15.07
C TRP A 334 23.97 9.67 -15.54
N HIS A 335 25.15 9.14 -15.20
CA HIS A 335 26.43 9.81 -15.41
C HIS A 335 27.60 8.84 -15.71
N SER A 336 27.35 7.64 -16.27
CA SER A 336 28.41 6.72 -16.69
C SER A 336 29.36 7.36 -17.71
N ALA A 337 28.82 8.07 -18.70
CA ALA A 337 29.59 8.74 -19.75
C ALA A 337 30.37 9.93 -19.18
N ASP A 338 29.72 10.74 -18.34
CA ASP A 338 30.34 11.89 -17.69
C ASP A 338 31.51 11.45 -16.79
N MET A 339 31.29 10.44 -15.94
CA MET A 339 32.33 9.91 -15.05
C MET A 339 33.51 9.33 -15.82
N ALA A 340 33.27 8.58 -16.90
CA ALA A 340 34.34 7.99 -17.71
C ALA A 340 35.20 9.07 -18.38
N ARG A 341 34.58 10.13 -18.94
CA ARG A 341 35.29 11.26 -19.55
C ARG A 341 36.09 12.06 -18.53
N ILE A 342 35.50 12.35 -17.37
CA ILE A 342 36.17 13.04 -16.26
C ILE A 342 37.40 12.24 -15.81
N TRP A 343 37.21 10.96 -15.53
CA TRP A 343 38.28 10.06 -15.09
C TRP A 343 39.41 9.99 -16.12
N HIS A 344 39.07 9.81 -17.40
CA HIS A 344 40.04 9.73 -18.49
C HIS A 344 40.84 11.01 -18.61
N HIS A 345 40.16 12.15 -18.71
CA HIS A 345 40.80 13.44 -18.93
C HIS A 345 41.76 13.79 -17.80
N LEU A 346 41.31 13.70 -16.55
CA LEU A 346 42.12 14.04 -15.39
C LEU A 346 43.37 13.16 -15.28
N ASN A 347 43.23 11.84 -15.43
CA ASN A 347 44.40 10.95 -15.38
C ASN A 347 45.37 11.20 -16.55
N LYS A 348 44.86 11.50 -17.74
CA LYS A 348 45.66 11.79 -18.94
C LYS A 348 46.41 13.12 -18.84
N THR A 349 45.84 14.13 -18.16
CA THR A 349 46.48 15.44 -17.93
C THR A 349 47.37 15.47 -16.69
N GLY A 350 47.46 14.35 -15.95
CA GLY A 350 48.38 14.17 -14.83
C GLY A 350 47.77 14.39 -13.44
N THR A 351 46.45 14.57 -13.35
CA THR A 351 45.71 14.62 -12.08
C THR A 351 45.22 13.22 -11.71
N PRO A 352 45.81 12.56 -10.69
CA PRO A 352 45.48 11.18 -10.36
C PRO A 352 44.07 11.08 -9.75
N VAL A 353 43.20 10.30 -10.39
CA VAL A 353 41.81 10.05 -9.95
C VAL A 353 41.51 8.56 -9.94
N TYR A 354 40.91 8.09 -8.85
CA TYR A 354 40.38 6.73 -8.71
C TYR A 354 38.86 6.72 -8.91
N LEU A 355 38.34 5.94 -9.84
CA LEU A 355 36.92 5.68 -9.98
C LEU A 355 36.55 4.40 -9.23
N SER A 356 35.64 4.50 -8.25
CA SER A 356 35.34 3.39 -7.34
C SER A 356 34.69 2.19 -8.03
N ASP A 357 33.86 2.46 -9.03
CA ASP A 357 33.05 1.47 -9.74
C ASP A 357 33.47 1.36 -11.23
N ALA A 358 34.78 1.43 -11.49
CA ALA A 358 35.31 1.50 -12.85
C ALA A 358 34.85 0.36 -13.77
N ASP A 359 34.77 -0.88 -13.25
CA ASP A 359 34.30 -2.02 -14.04
C ASP A 359 32.79 -1.95 -14.31
N ASP A 360 31.97 -1.53 -13.34
CA ASP A 360 30.53 -1.35 -13.53
C ASP A 360 30.26 -0.27 -14.60
N VAL A 361 31.00 0.85 -14.56
CA VAL A 361 30.94 1.91 -15.58
C VAL A 361 31.36 1.36 -16.94
N ALA A 362 32.45 0.60 -17.02
CA ALA A 362 32.90 -0.02 -18.27
C ALA A 362 31.85 -0.99 -18.84
N ARG A 363 31.20 -1.81 -18.01
CA ARG A 363 30.12 -2.71 -18.44
C ARG A 363 28.92 -1.93 -18.97
N ALA A 364 28.51 -0.85 -18.27
CA ALA A 364 27.42 0.02 -18.72
C ALA A 364 27.72 0.69 -20.06
N LEU A 365 28.93 1.25 -20.26
CA LEU A 365 29.34 1.89 -21.52
C LEU A 365 29.30 0.93 -22.72
N LEU A 366 29.55 -0.36 -22.48
CA LEU A 366 29.56 -1.40 -23.51
C LEU A 366 28.23 -2.14 -23.66
N GLY A 367 27.22 -1.82 -22.85
CA GLY A 367 25.94 -2.54 -22.83
C GLY A 367 26.05 -3.98 -22.31
N GLU A 368 27.11 -4.28 -21.57
CA GLU A 368 27.42 -5.61 -21.04
C GLU A 368 26.72 -5.90 -19.70
N ASP A 369 26.11 -4.91 -19.06
CA ASP A 369 25.30 -5.11 -17.86
C ASP A 369 23.84 -5.41 -18.19
N ASP A 370 23.08 -5.81 -17.17
CA ASP A 370 21.65 -6.00 -17.26
C ASP A 370 20.92 -4.78 -16.68
N LEU A 371 19.88 -4.35 -17.36
CA LEU A 371 18.91 -3.40 -16.87
C LEU A 371 17.81 -4.14 -16.11
N PHE A 372 17.50 -3.66 -14.91
CA PHE A 372 16.37 -4.17 -14.15
C PHE A 372 15.10 -3.40 -14.52
N ILE A 373 14.12 -4.14 -15.08
CA ILE A 373 12.80 -3.63 -15.42
C ILE A 373 11.97 -3.60 -14.14
N VAL A 374 11.52 -2.41 -13.77
CA VAL A 374 10.74 -2.15 -12.56
C VAL A 374 9.29 -1.84 -12.93
N PRO A 375 8.30 -2.40 -12.19
CA PRO A 375 6.89 -2.09 -12.35
C PRO A 375 6.61 -0.58 -12.38
N PHE A 376 5.59 -0.17 -13.14
CA PHE A 376 5.23 1.24 -13.31
C PHE A 376 4.95 1.98 -12.00
N ASN A 377 4.42 1.25 -11.01
CA ASN A 377 4.03 1.79 -9.71
C ASN A 377 5.20 1.86 -8.72
N GLU A 378 6.37 1.34 -9.07
CA GLU A 378 7.53 1.23 -8.21
C GLU A 378 8.62 2.23 -8.59
N SER A 379 9.14 3.00 -7.63
CA SER A 379 10.23 3.96 -7.92
C SER A 379 11.52 3.26 -8.40
N ILE A 380 12.13 3.79 -9.45
CA ILE A 380 13.48 3.41 -9.93
C ILE A 380 14.59 4.18 -9.20
N TRP A 381 14.25 5.22 -8.44
CA TRP A 381 15.21 6.16 -7.88
C TRP A 381 16.03 5.53 -6.74
N HIS A 382 15.46 4.70 -5.87
CA HIS A 382 16.11 4.25 -4.64
C HIS A 382 16.55 2.77 -4.64
N ARG A 383 16.97 2.25 -5.80
CA ARG A 383 17.36 0.84 -5.94
C ARG A 383 18.87 0.64 -5.82
N GLY A 384 19.24 -0.34 -4.99
CA GLY A 384 20.63 -0.67 -4.69
C GLY A 384 21.25 -1.58 -5.75
N LYS A 385 22.55 -1.87 -5.60
CA LYS A 385 23.35 -2.64 -6.58
C LYS A 385 22.99 -4.13 -6.73
N SER A 386 22.02 -4.63 -5.97
CA SER A 386 21.66 -6.06 -5.97
C SER A 386 20.17 -6.22 -5.74
N HIS A 387 19.51 -6.90 -6.68
CA HIS A 387 18.10 -7.26 -6.58
C HIS A 387 17.94 -8.72 -7.00
N PHE A 388 17.22 -9.49 -6.18
CA PHE A 388 16.95 -10.91 -6.43
C PHE A 388 18.22 -11.74 -6.72
N GLU A 389 19.27 -11.54 -5.92
CA GLU A 389 20.56 -12.24 -6.05
C GLU A 389 21.33 -11.95 -7.36
N ARG A 390 20.88 -10.99 -8.18
CA ARG A 390 21.58 -10.50 -9.37
C ARG A 390 22.15 -9.10 -9.08
N GLU A 391 23.38 -8.86 -9.52
CA GLU A 391 23.92 -7.51 -9.51
C GLU A 391 23.20 -6.66 -10.57
N VAL A 392 22.68 -5.52 -10.13
CA VAL A 392 21.91 -4.59 -10.95
C VAL A 392 22.52 -3.21 -10.81
N ILE A 393 22.98 -2.66 -11.92
CA ILE A 393 23.61 -1.33 -11.95
C ILE A 393 22.56 -0.24 -12.20
N SER A 394 21.62 -0.50 -13.13
CA SER A 394 20.62 0.47 -13.55
C SER A 394 19.22 -0.14 -13.61
N CYS A 395 18.23 0.70 -13.33
CA CYS A 395 16.83 0.35 -13.36
C CYS A 395 16.12 1.18 -14.43
N ILE A 396 15.15 0.57 -15.11
CA ILE A 396 14.27 1.22 -16.08
C ILE A 396 12.82 0.88 -15.75
N HIS A 397 11.90 1.75 -16.14
CA HIS A 397 10.50 1.36 -16.24
C HIS A 397 10.25 0.59 -17.54
N PHE A 398 9.15 -0.16 -17.57
CA PHE A 398 8.72 -0.87 -18.77
C PHE A 398 8.43 0.09 -19.94
N PRO A 399 9.07 -0.08 -21.12
CA PRO A 399 8.82 0.78 -22.28
C PRO A 399 7.54 0.35 -23.02
N GLU A 400 6.49 1.16 -22.92
CA GLU A 400 5.19 0.84 -23.55
C GLU A 400 5.25 0.87 -25.09
N GLU A 401 6.10 1.71 -25.68
CA GLU A 401 6.20 1.87 -27.15
C GLU A 401 6.76 0.61 -27.84
N ASP A 402 7.81 0.01 -27.28
CA ASP A 402 8.50 -1.18 -27.81
C ASP A 402 8.20 -2.47 -27.02
N ALA A 403 7.02 -2.51 -26.38
CA ALA A 403 6.64 -3.52 -25.41
C ALA A 403 6.82 -4.96 -25.93
N LYS A 404 6.47 -5.25 -27.20
CA LYS A 404 6.48 -6.62 -27.74
C LYS A 404 7.90 -7.17 -27.85
N GLU A 405 8.81 -6.39 -28.38
CA GLU A 405 10.21 -6.73 -28.59
C GLU A 405 10.93 -6.88 -27.25
N VAL A 406 10.67 -5.97 -26.30
CA VAL A 406 11.21 -6.06 -24.95
C VAL A 406 10.70 -7.28 -24.21
N ILE A 407 9.40 -7.58 -24.29
CA ILE A 407 8.83 -8.80 -23.69
C ILE A 407 9.52 -10.06 -24.21
N ALA A 408 9.86 -10.11 -25.50
CA ALA A 408 10.46 -11.28 -26.14
C ALA A 408 11.94 -11.49 -25.77
N ARG A 409 12.70 -10.42 -25.47
CA ARG A 409 14.13 -10.50 -25.13
C ARG A 409 14.41 -10.46 -23.62
N ALA A 410 13.48 -9.93 -22.83
CA ALA A 410 13.65 -9.84 -21.39
C ALA A 410 13.42 -11.19 -20.70
N GLU A 411 14.18 -11.42 -19.63
CA GLU A 411 13.96 -12.46 -18.65
C GLU A 411 12.95 -11.95 -17.61
N TRP A 412 11.77 -12.57 -17.56
CA TRP A 412 10.70 -12.14 -16.66
C TRP A 412 10.68 -12.94 -15.37
N MET A 413 10.54 -12.22 -14.26
CA MET A 413 10.46 -12.83 -12.95
C MET A 413 9.08 -13.42 -12.71
N LYS A 414 9.02 -14.49 -11.92
CA LYS A 414 7.75 -15.00 -11.42
C LYS A 414 7.16 -13.96 -10.47
N THR A 415 5.93 -13.53 -10.72
CA THR A 415 5.20 -12.68 -9.77
C THR A 415 4.80 -13.53 -8.56
N PRO A 416 5.37 -13.27 -7.36
CA PRO A 416 4.95 -14.00 -6.18
C PRO A 416 3.52 -13.60 -5.83
N ALA A 417 2.66 -14.60 -5.59
CA ALA A 417 1.32 -14.38 -5.09
C ALA A 417 1.24 -14.84 -3.63
N PRO A 418 0.86 -13.97 -2.68
CA PRO A 418 0.70 -14.38 -1.30
C PRO A 418 -0.48 -15.35 -1.18
N LYS A 419 -0.27 -16.43 -0.43
CA LYS A 419 -1.32 -17.39 -0.11
C LYS A 419 -2.04 -16.95 1.16
N PRO A 420 -3.37 -17.05 1.23
CA PRO A 420 -4.09 -16.68 2.43
C PRO A 420 -3.71 -17.60 3.59
N LEU A 421 -3.58 -17.01 4.77
CA LEU A 421 -3.44 -17.70 6.04
C LEU A 421 -4.79 -18.33 6.38
N LEU A 422 -4.82 -19.65 6.44
CA LEU A 422 -6.00 -20.42 6.82
C LEU A 422 -5.77 -21.06 8.19
N ALA A 423 -6.77 -20.95 9.05
CA ALA A 423 -6.80 -21.59 10.34
C ALA A 423 -8.00 -22.55 10.43
N GLU A 424 -7.81 -23.64 11.17
CA GLU A 424 -8.88 -24.58 11.50
C GLU A 424 -9.31 -24.36 12.95
N VAL A 425 -10.62 -24.15 13.16
CA VAL A 425 -11.22 -24.12 14.50
C VAL A 425 -12.21 -25.26 14.65
N VAL A 426 -12.10 -26.00 15.75
CA VAL A 426 -13.02 -27.10 16.09
C VAL A 426 -13.91 -26.66 17.24
N LEU A 427 -15.21 -26.70 16.98
CA LEU A 427 -16.27 -26.30 17.91
C LEU A 427 -17.05 -27.53 18.35
N ASP A 428 -17.33 -27.63 19.64
CA ASP A 428 -18.31 -28.58 20.13
C ASP A 428 -19.76 -28.12 19.81
N ASN A 429 -20.74 -28.89 20.26
CA ASN A 429 -22.14 -28.61 19.95
C ASN A 429 -22.65 -27.30 20.58
N ASP A 430 -22.18 -26.95 21.78
CA ASP A 430 -22.62 -25.77 22.52
C ASP A 430 -21.93 -24.52 21.99
N GLU A 431 -20.62 -24.61 21.72
CA GLU A 431 -19.83 -23.57 21.04
C GLU A 431 -20.41 -23.26 19.66
N ALA A 432 -20.68 -24.27 18.82
CA ALA A 432 -21.27 -24.03 17.51
C ALA A 432 -22.66 -23.38 17.60
N SER A 433 -23.46 -23.74 18.61
CA SER A 433 -24.78 -23.14 18.82
C SER A 433 -24.69 -21.69 19.32
N ALA A 434 -23.72 -21.41 20.20
CA ALA A 434 -23.42 -20.06 20.66
C ALA A 434 -22.94 -19.16 19.51
N LEU A 435 -22.04 -19.66 18.66
CA LEU A 435 -21.57 -18.94 17.47
C LEU A 435 -22.72 -18.64 16.50
N MET A 436 -23.57 -19.62 16.19
CA MET A 436 -24.73 -19.40 15.31
C MET A 436 -25.69 -18.35 15.86
N ARG A 437 -25.94 -18.36 17.18
CA ARG A 437 -26.78 -17.34 17.83
C ARG A 437 -26.13 -15.95 17.77
N ALA A 438 -24.83 -15.86 18.03
CA ALA A 438 -24.08 -14.62 17.96
C ALA A 438 -24.11 -14.00 16.55
N LEU A 439 -23.88 -14.80 15.50
CA LEU A 439 -23.93 -14.35 14.10
C LEU A 439 -25.34 -13.93 13.67
N ASP A 440 -26.39 -14.64 14.10
CA ASP A 440 -27.79 -14.26 13.81
C ASP A 440 -28.13 -12.91 14.47
N VAL A 441 -27.77 -12.71 15.74
CA VAL A 441 -27.99 -11.45 16.44
C VAL A 441 -27.21 -10.31 15.78
N TYR A 442 -25.93 -10.54 15.49
CA TYR A 442 -25.05 -9.54 14.88
C TYR A 442 -25.57 -9.10 13.51
N SER A 443 -25.92 -10.04 12.62
CA SER A 443 -26.50 -9.71 11.31
C SER A 443 -27.84 -8.97 11.42
N ARG A 444 -28.68 -9.29 12.43
CA ARG A 444 -29.96 -8.61 12.67
C ARG A 444 -29.84 -7.18 13.15
N ILE A 445 -28.81 -6.88 13.97
CA ILE A 445 -28.49 -5.51 14.36
C ILE A 445 -28.19 -4.69 13.10
N TRP A 446 -27.34 -5.22 12.21
CA TRP A 446 -26.96 -4.54 10.96
C TRP A 446 -28.10 -4.29 9.99
N VAL A 447 -29.12 -5.15 9.95
CA VAL A 447 -30.30 -4.94 9.11
C VAL A 447 -31.43 -4.16 9.80
N GLY A 448 -31.22 -3.72 11.05
CA GLY A 448 -32.15 -2.87 11.81
C GLY A 448 -33.29 -3.58 12.55
N GLN A 449 -33.20 -4.90 12.73
CA GLN A 449 -34.22 -5.71 13.43
C GLN A 449 -33.98 -5.72 14.95
N TYR A 450 -34.19 -4.58 15.60
CA TYR A 450 -33.88 -4.40 17.02
C TYR A 450 -34.85 -5.12 17.97
N ASP A 451 -36.02 -5.56 17.47
CA ASP A 451 -36.92 -6.43 18.23
C ASP A 451 -36.29 -7.79 18.55
N HIS A 452 -35.34 -8.25 17.74
CA HIS A 452 -34.56 -9.43 18.04
C HIS A 452 -33.62 -9.23 19.23
N ILE A 453 -33.01 -8.06 19.38
CA ILE A 453 -32.19 -7.74 20.56
C ILE A 453 -33.06 -7.81 21.82
N GLU A 454 -34.24 -7.19 21.80
CA GLU A 454 -35.22 -7.26 22.89
C GLU A 454 -35.60 -8.72 23.22
N ARG A 455 -35.81 -9.55 22.20
CA ARG A 455 -36.12 -10.98 22.41
C ARG A 455 -34.96 -11.74 23.05
N GLU A 456 -33.72 -11.43 22.66
CA GLU A 456 -32.55 -12.04 23.30
C GLU A 456 -32.41 -11.62 24.76
N LEU A 457 -32.56 -10.32 25.06
CA LEU A 457 -32.59 -9.82 26.44
C LEU A 457 -33.70 -10.47 27.26
N GLN A 458 -34.89 -10.64 26.68
CA GLN A 458 -36.02 -11.33 27.31
C GLN A 458 -35.75 -12.81 27.55
N ASN A 459 -35.07 -13.50 26.63
CA ASN A 459 -34.72 -14.92 26.78
C ASN A 459 -33.65 -15.14 27.85
N LEU A 460 -32.80 -14.14 28.08
CA LEU A 460 -31.70 -14.20 29.04
C LEU A 460 -32.11 -13.72 30.44
N THR A 461 -33.21 -12.98 30.57
CA THR A 461 -33.71 -12.52 31.87
C THR A 461 -34.55 -13.58 32.57
N LEU A 462 -34.27 -13.81 33.86
CA LEU A 462 -35.11 -14.62 34.74
C LEU A 462 -36.25 -13.79 35.38
N ALA A 463 -36.22 -12.47 35.22
CA ALA A 463 -37.19 -11.52 35.78
C ALA A 463 -38.21 -11.08 34.72
N PHE A 464 -38.83 -12.04 34.03
CA PHE A 464 -39.74 -11.80 32.90
C PHE A 464 -40.86 -10.79 33.20
N GLY A 465 -41.43 -10.84 34.40
CA GLY A 465 -42.45 -9.89 34.83
C GLY A 465 -41.95 -8.44 34.89
N GLU A 466 -40.77 -8.22 35.48
CA GLU A 466 -40.15 -6.89 35.59
C GLU A 466 -39.68 -6.38 34.24
N PHE A 467 -39.16 -7.28 33.40
CA PHE A 467 -38.74 -6.95 32.04
C PHE A 467 -39.89 -6.36 31.21
N ASN A 468 -41.08 -6.93 31.29
CA ASN A 468 -42.23 -6.49 30.50
C ASN A 468 -42.86 -5.17 31.01
N LEU A 469 -42.64 -4.77 32.27
CA LEU A 469 -43.20 -3.52 32.81
C LEU A 469 -42.66 -2.27 32.11
N LYS A 470 -41.44 -2.33 31.58
CA LYS A 470 -40.75 -1.21 30.92
C LYS A 470 -40.65 -1.37 29.39
N GLU A 471 -41.37 -2.33 28.81
CA GLU A 471 -41.27 -2.69 27.39
C GLU A 471 -41.55 -1.49 26.46
N ASP A 472 -42.62 -0.73 26.70
CA ASP A 472 -42.99 0.43 25.87
C ASP A 472 -41.91 1.53 25.91
N ALA A 473 -41.27 1.73 27.05
CA ALA A 473 -40.21 2.72 27.21
C ALA A 473 -38.95 2.30 26.44
N ARG A 474 -38.53 1.02 26.57
CA ARG A 474 -37.39 0.48 25.82
C ARG A 474 -37.64 0.50 24.31
N LYS A 475 -38.83 0.09 23.86
CA LYS A 475 -39.17 0.12 22.42
C LYS A 475 -39.10 1.52 21.83
N LYS A 476 -39.54 2.55 22.57
CA LYS A 476 -39.40 3.94 22.14
C LYS A 476 -37.93 4.37 22.06
N ALA A 477 -37.12 4.01 23.05
CA ALA A 477 -35.68 4.29 23.03
C ALA A 477 -34.98 3.59 21.85
N TRP A 478 -35.27 2.32 21.58
CA TRP A 478 -34.75 1.62 20.41
C TRP A 478 -35.13 2.29 19.09
N LEU A 479 -36.37 2.78 18.96
CA LEU A 479 -36.81 3.51 17.76
C LEU A 479 -36.05 4.83 17.59
N LEU A 480 -35.78 5.55 18.68
CA LEU A 480 -34.97 6.77 18.66
C LEU A 480 -33.53 6.46 18.24
N MET A 481 -32.90 5.46 18.86
CA MET A 481 -31.56 5.03 18.50
C MET A 481 -31.49 4.62 17.03
N ARG A 482 -32.44 3.78 16.57
CA ARG A 482 -32.48 3.30 15.19
C ARG A 482 -32.62 4.44 14.20
N LYS A 483 -33.39 5.49 14.52
CA LYS A 483 -33.52 6.68 13.67
C LYS A 483 -32.17 7.41 13.46
N LEU A 484 -31.29 7.39 14.47
CA LEU A 484 -29.97 8.03 14.38
C LEU A 484 -28.98 7.22 13.53
N VAL A 485 -29.06 5.89 13.60
CA VAL A 485 -28.06 4.99 13.01
C VAL A 485 -28.50 4.30 11.72
N LEU A 486 -29.81 4.23 11.45
CA LEU A 486 -30.45 3.66 10.26
C LEU A 486 -31.65 4.53 9.86
N PRO A 487 -31.41 5.76 9.38
CA PRO A 487 -32.47 6.72 9.07
C PRO A 487 -33.46 6.23 8.01
N GLU A 488 -33.07 5.28 7.14
CA GLU A 488 -33.91 4.63 6.13
C GLU A 488 -35.09 3.86 6.76
N LEU A 489 -34.94 3.40 8.01
CA LEU A 489 -35.99 2.71 8.78
C LEU A 489 -36.73 3.65 9.74
N SER A 490 -36.54 4.97 9.62
CA SER A 490 -37.22 5.96 10.43
C SER A 490 -38.75 5.86 10.28
N GLY A 491 -39.46 5.79 11.39
CA GLY A 491 -40.92 5.64 11.43
C GLY A 491 -41.45 4.21 11.21
N MET A 492 -40.59 3.25 10.88
CA MET A 492 -40.95 1.83 10.76
C MET A 492 -40.97 1.13 12.14
N PRO A 493 -41.64 -0.04 12.31
CA PRO A 493 -41.59 -0.82 13.54
C PRO A 493 -40.22 -1.51 13.75
N LEU A 494 -39.90 -1.94 14.98
CA LEU A 494 -38.59 -2.53 15.31
C LEU A 494 -38.23 -3.83 14.57
N GLY A 495 -39.23 -4.57 14.07
CA GLY A 495 -39.01 -5.77 13.25
C GLY A 495 -38.86 -5.50 11.75
N ALA A 496 -39.08 -4.25 11.31
CA ALA A 496 -38.76 -3.84 9.94
C ALA A 496 -37.25 -3.93 9.71
N SER A 497 -36.87 -4.21 8.47
CA SER A 497 -35.50 -4.50 8.09
C SER A 497 -35.17 -3.87 6.75
N LEU A 498 -33.90 -3.51 6.56
CA LEU A 498 -33.36 -3.17 5.23
C LEU A 498 -33.36 -4.38 4.28
N GLY A 499 -33.35 -5.59 4.82
CA GLY A 499 -33.07 -6.82 4.09
C GLY A 499 -31.58 -7.14 4.06
N ILE A 500 -31.21 -8.42 4.27
CA ILE A 500 -29.82 -8.83 4.46
C ILE A 500 -28.92 -8.61 3.23
N TRP A 501 -29.47 -8.60 2.03
CA TRP A 501 -28.73 -8.34 0.78
C TRP A 501 -29.03 -6.97 0.18
N SER A 502 -29.56 -6.05 0.98
CA SER A 502 -29.74 -4.65 0.57
C SER A 502 -28.39 -3.95 0.44
N GLU A 503 -28.25 -3.08 -0.55
CA GLU A 503 -27.06 -2.22 -0.70
C GLU A 503 -26.85 -1.27 0.49
N HIS A 504 -27.92 -1.00 1.26
CA HIS A 504 -27.88 -0.20 2.48
C HIS A 504 -27.46 -1.00 3.73
N THR A 505 -27.40 -2.33 3.65
CA THR A 505 -26.96 -3.17 4.78
C THR A 505 -25.44 -3.23 4.80
N ASP A 506 -24.82 -2.87 5.92
CA ASP A 506 -23.36 -2.97 6.10
C ASP A 506 -22.88 -4.41 5.85
N ASP A 507 -21.78 -4.49 5.12
CA ASP A 507 -21.16 -5.73 4.71
C ASP A 507 -20.82 -6.68 5.88
N ARG A 508 -20.50 -6.15 7.07
CA ARG A 508 -20.26 -6.98 8.27
C ARG A 508 -21.49 -7.79 8.66
N GLY A 509 -22.68 -7.20 8.51
CA GLY A 509 -23.95 -7.90 8.70
C GLY A 509 -24.16 -9.01 7.67
N GLN A 510 -23.86 -8.72 6.40
CA GLN A 510 -23.96 -9.68 5.30
C GLN A 510 -23.00 -10.85 5.49
N ALA A 511 -21.72 -10.58 5.76
CA ALA A 511 -20.69 -11.58 5.99
C ALA A 511 -20.98 -12.45 7.23
N ALA A 512 -21.50 -11.86 8.32
CA ALA A 512 -21.94 -12.62 9.49
C ALA A 512 -23.07 -13.59 9.15
N TYR A 513 -24.04 -13.14 8.35
CA TYR A 513 -25.14 -13.97 7.90
C TYR A 513 -24.65 -15.10 6.97
N ASP A 514 -23.73 -14.81 6.06
CA ASP A 514 -23.16 -15.81 5.15
C ASP A 514 -22.45 -16.93 5.92
N ILE A 515 -21.62 -16.58 6.90
CA ILE A 515 -20.96 -17.53 7.81
C ILE A 515 -22.01 -18.38 8.53
N LEU A 516 -23.05 -17.74 9.08
CA LEU A 516 -24.17 -18.42 9.73
C LEU A 516 -24.83 -19.44 8.79
N GLN A 517 -25.10 -19.05 7.54
CA GLN A 517 -25.71 -19.96 6.57
C GLN A 517 -24.84 -21.17 6.30
N VAL A 518 -23.53 -20.99 6.11
CA VAL A 518 -22.59 -22.10 5.87
C VAL A 518 -22.54 -23.06 7.06
N VAL A 519 -22.41 -22.55 8.29
CA VAL A 519 -22.38 -23.39 9.50
C VAL A 519 -23.70 -24.11 9.71
N ARG A 520 -24.82 -23.40 9.58
CA ARG A 520 -26.18 -23.96 9.71
C ARG A 520 -26.41 -25.06 8.70
N HIS A 521 -26.05 -24.83 7.45
CA HIS A 521 -26.20 -25.78 6.35
C HIS A 521 -25.36 -27.03 6.56
N ALA A 522 -24.07 -26.89 6.89
CA ALA A 522 -23.19 -28.04 7.16
C ALA A 522 -23.71 -28.93 8.31
N ARG A 523 -24.18 -28.30 9.40
CA ARG A 523 -24.77 -29.02 10.54
C ARG A 523 -26.09 -29.69 10.19
N ALA A 524 -26.95 -29.03 9.40
CA ALA A 524 -28.23 -29.59 8.96
C ALA A 524 -28.04 -30.84 8.08
N TRP A 525 -27.14 -30.75 7.09
CA TRP A 525 -26.76 -31.87 6.22
C TRP A 525 -26.19 -33.04 7.00
N HIS A 526 -25.30 -32.78 7.96
CA HIS A 526 -24.70 -33.83 8.76
C HIS A 526 -25.69 -34.52 9.70
N LYS A 527 -26.59 -33.75 10.32
CA LYS A 527 -27.61 -34.31 11.21
C LYS A 527 -28.64 -35.15 10.47
N ASN A 528 -28.92 -34.82 9.20
CA ASN A 528 -29.97 -35.47 8.43
C ASN A 528 -29.60 -35.55 6.93
N PRO A 529 -28.67 -36.45 6.56
CA PRO A 529 -28.18 -36.56 5.19
C PRO A 529 -29.26 -37.05 4.19
N GLU A 530 -30.34 -37.67 4.67
CA GLU A 530 -31.41 -38.25 3.86
C GLU A 530 -32.48 -37.26 3.37
N GLY A 531 -32.48 -36.00 3.81
CA GLY A 531 -33.52 -35.03 3.42
C GLY A 531 -34.57 -34.74 4.51
N GLY A 532 -35.56 -33.87 4.21
CA GLY A 532 -36.72 -33.62 5.08
C GLY A 532 -37.54 -32.37 4.70
N THR A 533 -38.83 -32.36 5.04
CA THR A 533 -39.74 -31.23 4.78
C THR A 533 -39.30 -29.98 5.56
N GLY A 534 -39.10 -28.85 4.88
CA GLY A 534 -38.63 -27.59 5.50
C GLY A 534 -37.12 -27.46 5.67
N ARG A 535 -36.33 -28.34 5.03
CA ARG A 535 -34.87 -28.23 4.96
C ARG A 535 -34.47 -27.77 3.57
N ASP A 536 -33.90 -26.58 3.51
CA ASP A 536 -33.33 -26.05 2.29
C ASP A 536 -31.93 -26.67 2.11
N PHE A 537 -31.79 -27.48 1.06
CA PHE A 537 -30.57 -28.21 0.70
C PHE A 537 -29.81 -27.53 -0.44
N ASP A 538 -30.30 -26.39 -0.92
CA ASP A 538 -29.56 -25.56 -1.85
C ASP A 538 -28.30 -25.01 -1.17
N ARG A 539 -27.23 -24.83 -1.95
CA ARG A 539 -26.00 -24.26 -1.43
C ARG A 539 -26.31 -22.88 -0.83
N PRO A 540 -25.71 -22.53 0.33
CA PRO A 540 -25.84 -21.20 0.90
C PRO A 540 -25.59 -20.11 -0.14
N TRP A 541 -26.50 -19.14 -0.20
CA TRP A 541 -26.29 -17.93 -1.00
C TRP A 541 -25.39 -17.01 -0.17
N ILE A 542 -24.33 -16.52 -0.81
CA ILE A 542 -23.28 -15.71 -0.19
C ILE A 542 -23.26 -14.37 -0.92
N HIS A 543 -23.15 -13.28 -0.17
CA HIS A 543 -23.21 -11.93 -0.71
C HIS A 543 -22.21 -10.94 -0.07
N GLY A 544 -21.77 -11.17 1.18
CA GLY A 544 -20.80 -10.34 1.87
C GLY A 544 -19.41 -10.40 1.24
N SER A 545 -18.55 -9.44 1.59
CA SER A 545 -17.22 -9.27 0.98
C SER A 545 -16.19 -10.33 1.40
N LEU A 546 -16.44 -11.07 2.49
CA LEU A 546 -15.58 -12.16 2.90
C LEU A 546 -15.88 -13.43 2.07
N PRO A 547 -14.86 -14.19 1.67
CA PRO A 547 -15.11 -15.39 0.90
C PRO A 547 -15.72 -16.49 1.75
N PRO A 548 -16.51 -17.41 1.17
CA PRO A 548 -17.12 -18.49 1.93
C PRO A 548 -16.14 -19.34 2.72
N ILE A 549 -16.41 -19.49 4.01
CA ILE A 549 -15.73 -20.44 4.87
C ILE A 549 -15.99 -21.88 4.41
N GLN A 550 -15.07 -22.78 4.76
CA GLN A 550 -15.31 -24.21 4.63
C GLN A 550 -15.76 -24.74 5.99
N CYS A 551 -16.85 -25.51 6.02
CA CYS A 551 -17.38 -26.07 7.25
C CYS A 551 -17.72 -27.55 7.07
N SER A 552 -17.28 -28.37 8.00
CA SER A 552 -17.59 -29.80 8.04
C SER A 552 -17.98 -30.24 9.45
N CYS A 553 -18.69 -31.36 9.55
CA CYS A 553 -19.18 -31.88 10.82
C CYS A 553 -18.85 -33.36 10.99
N LYS A 554 -18.58 -33.78 12.22
CA LYS A 554 -18.32 -35.19 12.60
C LYS A 554 -19.00 -35.53 13.93
N GLY A 555 -19.37 -36.80 14.14
CA GLY A 555 -20.04 -37.25 15.37
C GLY A 555 -21.57 -37.14 15.34
N LYS A 556 -22.26 -37.41 16.46
CA LYS A 556 -23.74 -37.31 16.58
C LYS A 556 -24.15 -36.87 17.98
N GLY A 557 -25.32 -36.24 18.10
CA GLY A 557 -25.83 -35.76 19.40
C GLY A 557 -24.85 -34.79 20.06
N ASP A 558 -24.57 -35.00 21.35
CA ASP A 558 -23.67 -34.17 22.14
C ASP A 558 -22.18 -34.32 21.73
N SER A 559 -21.85 -35.37 20.97
CA SER A 559 -20.49 -35.56 20.42
C SER A 559 -20.29 -34.91 19.05
N LEU A 560 -21.22 -34.06 18.61
CA LEU A 560 -21.15 -33.38 17.32
C LEU A 560 -20.08 -32.28 17.37
N LEU A 561 -19.03 -32.45 16.56
CA LEU A 561 -18.00 -31.46 16.34
C LEU A 561 -18.22 -30.75 15.00
N THR A 562 -18.04 -29.44 14.99
CA THR A 562 -18.08 -28.58 13.81
C THR A 562 -16.70 -28.00 13.58
N THR A 563 -16.09 -28.38 12.46
CA THR A 563 -14.77 -27.89 12.04
C THR A 563 -14.96 -26.81 10.99
N ILE A 564 -14.42 -25.62 11.26
CA ILE A 564 -14.48 -24.47 10.35
C ILE A 564 -13.05 -24.12 9.92
N VAL A 565 -12.82 -24.01 8.61
CA VAL A 565 -11.59 -23.46 8.03
C VAL A 565 -11.88 -22.04 7.58
N LEU A 566 -11.08 -21.10 8.08
CA LEU A 566 -11.35 -19.67 7.98
C LEU A 566 -10.07 -18.84 7.90
N THR A 567 -10.21 -17.59 7.45
CA THR A 567 -9.11 -16.61 7.46
C THR A 567 -9.12 -15.77 8.74
N PRO A 568 -8.03 -15.06 9.09
CA PRO A 568 -8.02 -14.10 10.19
C PRO A 568 -9.16 -13.07 10.15
N ALA A 569 -9.55 -12.58 8.96
CA ALA A 569 -10.69 -11.66 8.82
C ALA A 569 -12.01 -12.28 9.30
N HIS A 570 -12.24 -13.56 9.00
CA HIS A 570 -13.40 -14.30 9.52
C HIS A 570 -13.35 -14.45 11.04
N ALA A 571 -12.18 -14.79 11.59
CA ALA A 571 -12.01 -14.96 13.03
C ALA A 571 -12.33 -13.66 13.77
N ALA A 572 -11.84 -12.53 13.26
CA ALA A 572 -12.11 -11.20 13.82
C ALA A 572 -13.61 -10.86 13.79
N LEU A 573 -14.30 -11.11 12.68
CA LEU A 573 -15.75 -10.86 12.58
C LEU A 573 -16.57 -11.79 13.49
N MET A 574 -16.22 -13.07 13.56
CA MET A 574 -16.85 -14.02 14.50
C MET A 574 -16.59 -13.62 15.96
N ALA A 575 -15.41 -13.10 16.27
CA ALA A 575 -15.09 -12.59 17.61
C ALA A 575 -15.91 -11.35 17.94
N ASP A 576 -16.02 -10.38 17.01
CA ASP A 576 -16.87 -9.20 17.18
C ASP A 576 -18.34 -9.61 17.44
N ALA A 577 -18.89 -10.53 16.65
CA ALA A 577 -20.26 -11.04 16.86
C ALA A 577 -20.43 -11.74 18.22
N THR A 578 -19.43 -12.51 18.62
CA THR A 578 -19.44 -13.23 19.91
C THR A 578 -19.33 -12.27 21.09
N SER A 579 -18.51 -11.21 20.98
CA SER A 579 -18.40 -10.13 21.97
C SER A 579 -19.72 -9.38 22.11
N VAL A 580 -20.38 -9.00 21.01
CA VAL A 580 -21.70 -8.36 21.04
C VAL A 580 -22.73 -9.23 21.78
N MET A 581 -22.76 -10.53 21.48
CA MET A 581 -23.65 -11.46 22.18
C MET A 581 -23.31 -11.58 23.68
N SER A 582 -22.02 -11.55 24.03
CA SER A 582 -21.56 -11.53 25.41
C SER A 582 -22.04 -10.28 26.15
N SER A 583 -21.89 -9.10 25.56
CA SER A 583 -22.33 -7.83 26.14
C SER A 583 -23.85 -7.78 26.30
N ILE A 584 -24.61 -8.25 25.31
CA ILE A 584 -26.08 -8.40 25.42
C ILE A 584 -26.45 -9.33 26.58
N ALA A 585 -25.74 -10.45 26.75
CA ALA A 585 -25.99 -11.39 27.85
C ALA A 585 -25.68 -10.79 29.23
N GLN A 586 -24.74 -9.86 29.30
CA GLN A 586 -24.42 -9.09 30.50
C GLN A 586 -25.30 -7.85 30.70
N GLN A 587 -26.21 -7.58 29.76
CA GLN A 587 -27.02 -6.34 29.71
C GLN A 587 -26.18 -5.05 29.56
N ASP A 588 -24.98 -5.16 28.99
CA ASP A 588 -24.12 -4.03 28.60
C ASP A 588 -24.39 -3.67 27.13
N LEU A 589 -25.44 -2.87 26.92
CA LEU A 589 -25.88 -2.45 25.59
C LEU A 589 -25.01 -1.33 25.03
N PHE A 590 -24.37 -0.51 25.87
CA PHE A 590 -23.39 0.46 25.44
C PHE A 590 -22.22 -0.25 24.76
N GLU A 591 -21.64 -1.26 25.41
CA GLU A 591 -20.56 -2.04 24.81
C GLU A 591 -21.05 -2.83 23.60
N ALA A 592 -22.22 -3.47 23.68
CA ALA A 592 -22.76 -4.20 22.52
C ALA A 592 -22.94 -3.30 21.29
N MET A 593 -23.46 -2.08 21.49
CA MET A 593 -23.72 -1.16 20.39
C MET A 593 -22.49 -0.37 19.97
N SER A 594 -21.42 -0.29 20.77
CA SER A 594 -20.14 0.32 20.36
C SER A 594 -19.46 -0.45 19.22
N HIS A 595 -19.70 -1.76 19.12
CA HIS A 595 -19.30 -2.56 17.95
C HIS A 595 -20.03 -2.13 16.67
N TYR A 596 -21.25 -1.62 16.79
CA TYR A 596 -22.14 -1.28 15.68
C TYR A 596 -22.01 0.19 15.27
N THR A 597 -22.19 1.11 16.21
CA THR A 597 -22.21 2.56 16.02
C THR A 597 -21.26 3.25 16.99
N MET A 598 -20.85 4.45 16.64
CA MET A 598 -20.10 5.35 17.51
C MET A 598 -20.79 6.71 17.68
N ASN A 599 -22.01 6.85 17.14
CA ASN A 599 -22.83 8.02 17.38
C ASN A 599 -23.09 8.14 18.89
N GLU A 600 -22.51 9.16 19.52
CA GLU A 600 -22.54 9.35 20.98
C GLU A 600 -23.97 9.41 21.51
N GLU A 601 -24.88 10.09 20.81
CA GLU A 601 -26.30 10.16 21.19
C GLU A 601 -26.96 8.79 21.13
N ALA A 602 -26.68 7.99 20.10
CA ALA A 602 -27.18 6.62 19.99
C ALA A 602 -26.64 5.72 21.12
N LEU A 603 -25.37 5.87 21.48
CA LEU A 603 -24.75 5.12 22.57
C LEU A 603 -25.27 5.54 23.95
N ASP A 604 -25.58 6.82 24.15
CA ASP A 604 -26.25 7.31 25.37
C ASP A 604 -27.70 6.81 25.46
N ILE A 605 -28.39 6.67 24.33
CA ILE A 605 -29.68 5.99 24.28
C ILE A 605 -29.52 4.50 24.64
N ALA A 606 -28.45 3.83 24.19
CA ALA A 606 -28.17 2.44 24.58
C ALA A 606 -28.02 2.30 26.10
N LYS A 607 -27.23 3.17 26.76
CA LYS A 607 -27.15 3.25 28.23
C LYS A 607 -28.52 3.47 28.88
N SER A 608 -29.31 4.38 28.32
CA SER A 608 -30.67 4.66 28.81
C SER A 608 -31.57 3.42 28.75
N ILE A 609 -31.36 2.53 27.77
CA ILE A 609 -32.08 1.24 27.67
C ILE A 609 -31.61 0.28 28.76
N GLU A 610 -30.33 0.24 29.10
CA GLU A 610 -29.79 -0.59 30.21
C GLU A 610 -30.46 -0.27 31.54
N GLU A 611 -30.67 1.01 31.84
CA GLU A 611 -31.37 1.46 33.06
C GLU A 611 -32.84 1.00 33.11
N LEU A 612 -33.40 0.62 31.96
CA LEU A 612 -34.74 0.07 31.82
C LEU A 612 -34.79 -1.47 31.90
N LEU A 613 -33.64 -2.14 32.02
CA LEU A 613 -33.56 -3.58 32.21
C LEU A 613 -33.66 -3.95 33.71
N PRO A 614 -34.13 -5.18 34.04
CA PRO A 614 -34.13 -5.66 35.41
C PRO A 614 -32.70 -5.84 35.93
N SER A 615 -32.41 -5.38 37.14
CA SER A 615 -31.07 -5.54 37.73
C SER A 615 -30.65 -7.01 37.78
N PRO A 616 -29.43 -7.36 37.34
CA PRO A 616 -28.94 -8.73 37.43
C PRO A 616 -28.85 -9.16 38.91
N LYS A 617 -29.40 -10.33 39.29
CA LYS A 617 -29.22 -10.82 40.67
C LYS A 617 -27.79 -11.33 40.84
N LYS A 618 -27.28 -11.32 42.08
CA LYS A 618 -25.91 -11.81 42.38
C LYS A 618 -25.69 -13.25 41.85
N GLY A 619 -24.73 -13.41 40.93
CA GLY A 619 -24.41 -14.67 40.25
C GLY A 619 -25.11 -14.86 38.90
N GLU A 620 -26.01 -13.95 38.51
CA GLU A 620 -26.66 -13.87 37.20
C GLU A 620 -25.90 -12.86 36.35
N GLY A 621 -25.39 -13.29 35.20
CA GLY A 621 -24.50 -12.50 34.33
C GLY A 621 -23.19 -13.20 33.96
N SER A 622 -22.95 -14.45 34.42
CA SER A 622 -21.80 -15.21 33.93
C SER A 622 -21.99 -15.53 32.45
N VAL A 623 -21.06 -15.08 31.63
CA VAL A 623 -20.96 -15.43 30.22
C VAL A 623 -20.98 -16.96 30.12
N SER A 624 -21.73 -17.50 29.16
CA SER A 624 -21.74 -18.95 28.94
C SER A 624 -20.30 -19.44 28.74
N PRO A 625 -19.86 -20.55 29.38
CA PRO A 625 -18.54 -21.11 29.16
C PRO A 625 -18.22 -21.34 27.67
N ALA A 626 -19.24 -21.62 26.86
CA ALA A 626 -19.11 -21.74 25.41
C ALA A 626 -18.72 -20.42 24.73
N ILE A 627 -19.25 -19.27 25.17
CA ILE A 627 -18.91 -17.94 24.64
C ILE A 627 -17.46 -17.57 25.02
N GLU A 628 -17.05 -17.81 26.26
CA GLU A 628 -15.67 -17.56 26.70
C GLU A 628 -14.65 -18.42 25.93
N SER A 629 -14.97 -19.71 25.77
CA SER A 629 -14.14 -20.64 25.00
C SER A 629 -14.02 -20.21 23.53
N LEU A 630 -15.14 -19.81 22.91
CA LEU A 630 -15.15 -19.28 21.54
C LEU A 630 -14.26 -18.05 21.38
N LEU A 631 -14.40 -17.04 22.25
CA LEU A 631 -13.58 -15.83 22.19
C LEU A 631 -12.10 -16.14 22.32
N CYS A 632 -11.73 -17.09 23.18
CA CYS A 632 -10.35 -17.53 23.33
C CYS A 632 -9.82 -18.16 22.02
N LYS A 633 -10.55 -19.13 21.44
CA LYS A 633 -10.18 -19.80 20.20
C LYS A 633 -10.04 -18.82 19.01
N LEU A 634 -10.97 -17.88 18.89
CA LEU A 634 -10.98 -16.90 17.79
C LEU A 634 -9.85 -15.86 17.95
N SER A 635 -9.56 -15.42 19.18
CA SER A 635 -8.49 -14.47 19.45
C SER A 635 -7.10 -15.05 19.17
N GLU A 636 -6.89 -16.34 19.46
CA GLU A 636 -5.63 -17.03 19.17
C GLU A 636 -5.29 -17.01 17.67
N ILE A 637 -6.30 -17.18 16.79
CA ILE A 637 -6.12 -17.16 15.33
C ILE A 637 -5.64 -15.78 14.86
N THR A 638 -6.28 -14.72 15.36
CA THR A 638 -5.91 -13.33 15.03
C THR A 638 -4.53 -12.95 15.57
N ILE A 639 -4.13 -13.48 16.74
CA ILE A 639 -2.79 -13.26 17.29
C ILE A 639 -1.72 -14.01 16.47
N GLN A 640 -2.01 -15.24 16.05
CA GLN A 640 -1.09 -16.05 15.25
C GLN A 640 -0.79 -15.41 13.88
N SER A 641 -1.80 -14.84 13.21
CA SER A 641 -1.58 -14.12 11.94
C SER A 641 -0.68 -12.90 12.11
N ASN A 642 -0.84 -12.16 13.21
CA ASN A 642 -0.01 -11.00 13.55
C ASN A 642 1.45 -11.38 13.88
N ASN A 643 1.66 -12.60 14.38
CA ASN A 643 2.95 -13.16 14.75
C ASN A 643 3.66 -13.96 13.64
N ALA A 644 3.05 -14.15 12.47
CA ALA A 644 3.62 -14.88 11.32
C ALA A 644 4.90 -14.22 10.70
N ARG A 645 5.50 -13.25 11.40
CA ARG A 645 6.69 -12.46 11.03
C ARG A 645 7.97 -13.32 10.93
N ASN A 646 8.00 -14.48 11.59
CA ASN A 646 9.21 -15.28 11.80
C ASN A 646 9.34 -16.52 10.90
N SER A 647 8.32 -16.82 10.08
CA SER A 647 8.21 -18.10 9.36
C SER A 647 8.44 -18.02 7.85
N LEU A 648 8.85 -16.86 7.32
CA LEU A 648 9.29 -16.67 5.93
C LEU A 648 10.82 -16.75 5.80
#